data_AF-A0A078L4H6-F1
#
_entry.id   AF-A0A078L4H6-F1
#
_cell.length_a   1.000
_cell.length_b   1.000
_cell.length_c   1.000
_cell.angle_alpha   90.00
_cell.angle_beta   90.00
_cell.angle_gamma   90.00
#
_symmetry.space_group_name_H-M   'P 1'
#
loop_
_entity.id
_entity.type
_entity.pdbx_description
1 polymer ?
#
loop_
_entity_poly.entity_id
_entity_poly.type
_entity_poly.pdbx_seq_one_letter_code
_entity_poly.pdbx_strand_id
1 'polypeptide(L)'
;MSHTNRRLIDRIPPDYRDYLGYYPDTLFYQHDSIQYRQKLARLAQASYLYSDGYTVKSASYFRYLFESFKGWFGFTNHCQPEKAQLALRKFTFYGYLRGYTQPQGRLQKLGIDAEFLELVSRPRTSENSQELQNKLIEFCIENESGLETISSNVLPRIAQNYRFGTVLFRMGFWSEIPSLDPQNEQLIQLTVQRLESEIELPSPYSFIPGSKYALAAANCYLERAKAAKGSYFYGWSYVSNSQANAQSALEQALTFDPEISSREKTIYIEYYLEKKELAKAIALIHQLDDPEQALKYIRDGKYSETQLQQWVKKDSWLASVLSTSYLMQRNDRETLEFVDNLHSNLPEQRPVQAFSLLVSQQKYDDAYSLFAKSKGTPFLDEDIAEVANFYSEESERLYKQGHGYRQSKNWKMAKEYYLKSASMKRRAKELEPNDETRENEYFAHKRLYAQLLIDADIELNSIDQCQIEEILKAVKFLRECNSTDDREQKYNQKALAKGLMRQVDYLVFRVLTPTTYDADYQTRVKHLAANKTNFENMNTALHQIITLLDGTKDKQLKLILGKAYFLLADVADYFSLEGSSPSFYIKAQETVPDNPFYLLRRSERFPEDKEKYQRPGIVRLKQLGFAVIDWLDWDKERWQRDYRSAQIKDIHYYQSDSQVLGLQLRS
;
A
#
# COMPACT_ATOMS: atom_id res chain seq x y z
N MET A 1 49.38 -22.75 32.11
CA MET A 1 48.49 -23.74 32.77
C MET A 1 48.22 -24.88 31.80
N SER A 2 47.94 -26.09 32.28
CA SER A 2 47.64 -27.24 31.42
C SER A 2 46.19 -27.18 30.97
N HIS A 3 45.92 -26.91 29.69
CA HIS A 3 44.56 -26.80 29.11
C HIS A 3 43.98 -28.17 28.70
N THR A 4 44.13 -29.13 29.61
CA THR A 4 43.76 -30.55 29.44
C THR A 4 42.94 -30.96 30.63
N ASN A 5 41.87 -31.72 30.41
CA ASN A 5 40.93 -32.12 31.45
C ASN A 5 41.57 -33.14 32.41
N ARG A 6 42.36 -32.65 33.37
CA ARG A 6 43.06 -33.50 34.35
C ARG A 6 42.08 -34.30 35.21
N ARG A 7 40.90 -33.76 35.51
CA ARG A 7 39.86 -34.48 36.25
C ARG A 7 39.42 -35.77 35.54
N LEU A 8 39.31 -35.74 34.20
CA LEU A 8 39.01 -36.96 33.43
C LEU A 8 40.20 -37.91 33.41
N ILE A 9 41.42 -37.38 33.22
CA ILE A 9 42.64 -38.19 33.19
C ILE A 9 42.87 -38.92 34.53
N ASP A 10 42.62 -38.23 35.65
CA ASP A 10 42.80 -38.79 36.99
C ASP A 10 41.79 -39.93 37.28
N ARG A 11 40.63 -39.94 36.59
CA ARG A 11 39.63 -41.03 36.67
C ARG A 11 39.99 -42.26 35.82
N ILE A 12 40.96 -42.14 34.91
CA ILE A 12 41.43 -43.29 34.11
C ILE A 12 42.32 -44.14 35.03
N PRO A 13 42.10 -45.47 35.10
CA PRO A 13 42.96 -46.35 35.88
C PRO A 13 44.43 -46.23 35.41
N PRO A 14 45.42 -46.25 36.33
CA PRO A 14 46.83 -46.01 36.00
C PRO A 14 47.33 -46.85 34.81
N ASP A 15 46.96 -48.13 34.77
CA ASP A 15 47.38 -49.10 33.77
C ASP A 15 46.92 -48.76 32.33
N TYR A 16 45.93 -47.87 32.17
CA TYR A 16 45.41 -47.45 30.87
C TYR A 16 45.84 -46.04 30.46
N ARG A 17 46.40 -45.24 31.38
CA ARG A 17 46.70 -43.81 31.13
C ARG A 17 47.70 -43.63 29.98
N ASP A 18 48.75 -44.44 29.95
CA ASP A 18 49.81 -44.29 28.95
C ASP A 18 49.35 -44.65 27.52
N TYR A 19 48.20 -45.31 27.39
CA TYR A 19 47.72 -45.89 26.14
C TYR A 19 46.45 -45.22 25.63
N LEU A 20 45.52 -44.89 26.53
CA LEU A 20 44.24 -44.31 26.18
C LEU A 20 44.40 -42.94 25.51
N GLY A 21 45.48 -42.21 25.82
CA GLY A 21 45.86 -40.98 25.11
C GLY A 21 45.99 -41.14 23.60
N TYR A 22 46.30 -42.34 23.10
CA TYR A 22 46.48 -42.63 21.67
C TYR A 22 45.25 -43.26 21.00
N TYR A 23 44.10 -43.25 21.66
CA TYR A 23 42.82 -43.55 20.99
C TYR A 23 42.29 -42.32 20.23
N PRO A 24 41.64 -42.51 19.06
CA PRO A 24 41.23 -41.42 18.18
C PRO A 24 40.15 -40.53 18.80
N ASP A 25 39.31 -41.08 19.66
CA ASP A 25 38.15 -40.45 20.32
C ASP A 25 38.46 -39.86 21.70
N THR A 26 39.72 -39.94 22.17
CA THR A 26 40.13 -39.39 23.47
C THR A 26 40.52 -37.90 23.36
N LEU A 27 39.53 -37.00 23.34
CA LEU A 27 39.70 -35.56 23.09
C LEU A 27 39.59 -34.68 24.36
N PHE A 28 40.48 -34.87 25.33
CA PHE A 28 40.39 -34.19 26.64
C PHE A 28 40.92 -32.74 26.67
N TYR A 29 40.72 -31.98 25.60
CA TYR A 29 41.17 -30.59 25.49
C TYR A 29 40.15 -29.60 26.09
N GLN A 30 40.65 -28.54 26.73
CA GLN A 30 39.83 -27.49 27.35
C GLN A 30 40.27 -26.08 26.92
N HIS A 31 40.68 -25.92 25.66
CA HIS A 31 41.14 -24.63 25.14
C HIS A 31 39.94 -23.80 24.68
N ASP A 32 39.89 -22.52 25.04
CA ASP A 32 39.01 -21.56 24.37
C ASP A 32 39.54 -21.20 22.96
N SER A 33 38.78 -20.40 22.20
CA SER A 33 39.13 -20.06 20.81
C SER A 33 40.44 -19.26 20.67
N ILE A 34 40.84 -18.49 21.68
CA ILE A 34 42.08 -17.70 21.68
C ILE A 34 43.25 -18.62 22.02
N GLN A 35 43.11 -19.40 23.09
CA GLN A 35 44.09 -20.38 23.55
C GLN A 35 44.37 -21.42 22.46
N TYR A 36 43.31 -21.90 21.79
CA TYR A 36 43.41 -22.82 20.67
C TYR A 36 44.25 -22.25 19.54
N ARG A 37 43.91 -21.05 19.05
CA ARG A 37 44.64 -20.40 17.94
C ARG A 37 46.09 -20.12 18.29
N GLN A 38 46.38 -19.61 19.49
CA GLN A 38 47.74 -19.36 19.95
C GLN A 38 48.54 -20.67 20.04
N LYS A 39 47.94 -21.72 20.59
CA LYS A 39 48.57 -23.04 20.71
C LYS A 39 48.86 -23.61 19.34
N LEU A 40 47.90 -23.59 18.44
CA LEU A 40 48.03 -24.11 17.09
C LEU A 40 49.10 -23.35 16.27
N ALA A 41 49.16 -22.02 16.40
CA ALA A 41 50.21 -21.21 15.77
C ALA A 41 51.61 -21.58 16.28
N ARG A 42 51.78 -21.81 17.59
CA ARG A 42 53.05 -22.26 18.18
C ARG A 42 53.44 -23.65 17.67
N LEU A 43 52.48 -24.58 17.62
CA LEU A 43 52.71 -25.93 17.09
C LEU A 43 53.12 -25.88 15.62
N ALA A 44 52.42 -25.06 14.82
CA ALA A 44 52.72 -24.85 13.41
C ALA A 44 54.09 -24.21 13.13
N GLN A 45 54.75 -23.60 14.12
CA GLN A 45 56.10 -23.07 13.98
C GLN A 45 57.18 -24.03 14.46
N ALA A 46 56.82 -25.06 15.23
CA ALA A 46 57.78 -25.99 15.82
C ALA A 46 58.48 -26.85 14.75
N SER A 47 59.75 -27.16 14.98
CA SER A 47 60.50 -28.15 14.19
C SER A 47 60.24 -29.58 14.66
N TYR A 48 60.00 -29.76 15.97
CA TYR A 48 59.72 -31.06 16.58
C TYR A 48 58.53 -30.94 17.53
N LEU A 49 57.78 -32.02 17.66
CA LEU A 49 56.65 -32.12 18.56
C LEU A 49 56.90 -33.18 19.63
N TYR A 50 56.30 -32.96 20.79
CA TYR A 50 56.24 -33.89 21.90
C TYR A 50 54.78 -34.14 22.25
N SER A 51 54.41 -35.40 22.44
CA SER A 51 53.07 -35.80 22.81
C SER A 51 53.04 -36.97 23.80
N ASP A 52 52.13 -36.88 24.75
CA ASP A 52 51.71 -37.97 25.64
C ASP A 52 50.31 -38.51 25.27
N GLY A 53 49.81 -38.18 24.06
CA GLY A 53 48.49 -38.56 23.57
C GLY A 53 47.35 -37.66 24.06
N TYR A 54 47.47 -37.10 25.27
CA TYR A 54 46.52 -36.13 25.83
C TYR A 54 46.89 -34.68 25.52
N THR A 55 48.17 -34.41 25.31
CA THR A 55 48.71 -33.06 25.06
C THR A 55 49.74 -33.09 23.94
N VAL A 56 49.77 -32.03 23.14
CA VAL A 56 50.80 -31.82 22.12
C VAL A 56 51.55 -30.52 22.41
N LYS A 57 52.88 -30.54 22.35
CA LYS A 57 53.76 -29.39 22.67
C LYS A 57 54.93 -29.32 21.68
N SER A 58 55.47 -28.12 21.49
CA SER A 58 56.73 -27.94 20.75
C SER A 58 57.89 -28.52 21.55
N ALA A 59 58.77 -29.27 20.89
CA ALA A 59 59.99 -29.83 21.47
C ALA A 59 61.22 -29.10 20.91
N SER A 60 62.22 -28.92 21.76
CA SER A 60 63.55 -28.50 21.32
C SER A 60 64.30 -29.68 20.69
N TYR A 61 65.34 -29.39 19.91
CA TYR A 61 66.21 -30.41 19.33
C TYR A 61 66.80 -31.37 20.39
N PHE A 62 67.23 -30.86 21.54
CA PHE A 62 67.73 -31.69 22.64
C PHE A 62 66.66 -32.62 23.22
N ARG A 63 65.41 -32.15 23.38
CA ARG A 63 64.31 -33.00 23.85
C ARG A 63 63.99 -34.08 22.84
N TYR A 64 63.97 -33.74 21.55
CA TYR A 64 63.79 -34.70 20.47
C TYR A 64 64.86 -35.80 20.51
N LEU A 65 66.15 -35.44 20.55
CA LEU A 65 67.25 -36.40 20.65
C LEU A 65 67.14 -37.29 21.89
N PHE A 66 66.80 -36.71 23.05
CA PHE A 66 66.63 -37.47 24.29
C PHE A 66 65.49 -38.48 24.20
N GLU A 67 64.33 -38.08 23.65
CA GLU A 67 63.19 -38.98 23.47
C GLU A 67 63.46 -40.05 22.41
N SER A 68 64.18 -39.73 21.33
CA SER A 68 64.66 -40.70 20.35
C SER A 68 65.63 -41.71 20.97
N PHE A 69 66.57 -41.25 21.79
CA PHE A 69 67.49 -42.13 22.52
C PHE A 69 66.73 -43.03 23.49
N LYS A 70 65.79 -42.50 24.27
CA LYS A 70 64.88 -43.29 25.11
C LYS A 70 64.16 -44.38 24.31
N GLY A 71 63.62 -44.01 23.15
CA GLY A 71 62.97 -44.94 22.21
C GLY A 71 63.87 -46.10 21.81
N TRP A 72 65.15 -45.81 21.57
CA TRP A 72 66.13 -46.84 21.20
C TRP A 72 66.37 -47.87 22.32
N PHE A 73 66.20 -47.49 23.59
CA PHE A 73 66.25 -48.41 24.74
C PHE A 73 64.90 -49.08 25.06
N GLY A 74 63.88 -48.93 24.19
CA GLY A 74 62.56 -49.52 24.40
C GLY A 74 61.68 -48.76 25.41
N PHE A 75 62.05 -47.54 25.81
CA PHE A 75 61.16 -46.66 26.57
C PHE A 75 60.27 -45.85 25.62
N THR A 76 59.11 -45.40 26.10
CA THR A 76 58.19 -44.58 25.31
C THR A 76 58.87 -43.33 24.76
N ASN A 77 58.95 -43.24 23.42
CA ASN A 77 59.40 -42.06 22.69
C ASN A 77 58.22 -41.12 22.43
N HIS A 78 58.14 -40.03 23.19
CA HIS A 78 57.05 -39.04 23.04
C HIS A 78 57.22 -38.10 21.83
N CYS A 79 58.38 -38.15 21.16
CA CYS A 79 58.66 -37.41 19.94
C CYS A 79 58.50 -38.26 18.68
N GLN A 80 57.97 -39.48 18.82
CA GLN A 80 57.69 -40.37 17.71
C GLN A 80 56.70 -39.71 16.71
N PRO A 81 56.98 -39.72 15.39
CA PRO A 81 56.17 -39.02 14.41
C PRO A 81 54.68 -39.38 14.45
N GLU A 82 54.34 -40.67 14.56
CA GLU A 82 52.97 -41.15 14.55
C GLU A 82 52.19 -40.64 15.78
N LYS A 83 52.81 -40.69 16.97
CA LYS A 83 52.25 -40.19 18.24
C LYS A 83 52.03 -38.68 18.21
N ALA A 84 52.96 -37.93 17.63
CA ALA A 84 52.85 -36.49 17.47
C ALA A 84 51.78 -36.08 16.44
N GLN A 85 51.73 -36.77 15.30
CA GLN A 85 50.75 -36.52 14.23
C GLN A 85 49.33 -36.83 14.70
N LEU A 86 49.09 -37.97 15.36
CA LEU A 86 47.78 -38.30 15.91
C LEU A 86 47.30 -37.24 16.90
N ALA A 87 48.16 -36.83 17.84
CA ALA A 87 47.78 -35.80 18.81
C ALA A 87 47.47 -34.45 18.15
N LEU A 88 48.22 -34.09 17.10
CA LEU A 88 47.94 -32.88 16.32
C LEU A 88 46.63 -33.00 15.53
N ARG A 89 46.34 -34.14 14.88
CA ARG A 89 45.06 -34.42 14.20
C ARG A 89 43.87 -34.35 15.16
N LYS A 90 44.00 -34.96 16.34
CA LYS A 90 43.01 -34.88 17.43
C LYS A 90 42.80 -33.44 17.90
N PHE A 91 43.88 -32.68 18.04
CA PHE A 91 43.79 -31.27 18.44
C PHE A 91 43.10 -30.42 17.37
N THR A 92 43.40 -30.65 16.09
CA THR A 92 42.69 -29.98 14.99
C THR A 92 41.22 -30.38 14.89
N PHE A 93 40.90 -31.66 15.07
CA PHE A 93 39.51 -32.13 15.09
C PHE A 93 38.73 -31.53 16.27
N TYR A 94 39.35 -31.40 17.44
CA TYR A 94 38.77 -30.66 18.57
C TYR A 94 38.42 -29.21 18.20
N GLY A 95 39.30 -28.51 17.48
CA GLY A 95 39.01 -27.17 16.98
C GLY A 95 37.82 -27.14 16.02
N TYR A 96 37.71 -28.13 15.12
CA TYR A 96 36.56 -28.32 14.22
C TYR A 96 35.25 -28.53 15.00
N LEU A 97 35.24 -29.41 16.00
CA LEU A 97 34.06 -29.66 16.85
C LEU A 97 33.57 -28.41 17.58
N ARG A 98 34.51 -27.51 17.96
CA ARG A 98 34.20 -26.25 18.62
C ARG A 98 33.89 -25.09 17.66
N GLY A 99 33.97 -25.32 16.34
CA GLY A 99 33.77 -24.27 15.33
C GLY A 99 34.87 -23.21 15.30
N TYR A 100 36.08 -23.54 15.74
CA TYR A 100 37.20 -22.60 15.77
C TYR A 100 37.87 -22.49 14.40
N THR A 101 38.24 -21.26 14.01
CA THR A 101 38.94 -21.01 12.75
C THR A 101 40.31 -21.71 12.72
N GLN A 102 40.54 -22.52 11.69
CA GLN A 102 41.78 -23.25 11.46
C GLN A 102 42.70 -22.48 10.48
N PRO A 103 44.01 -22.33 10.76
CA PRO A 103 44.96 -21.78 9.82
C PRO A 103 45.31 -22.79 8.72
N GLN A 104 45.02 -22.45 7.46
CA GLN A 104 45.30 -23.31 6.30
C GLN A 104 46.82 -23.47 6.04
N GLY A 105 47.23 -24.69 5.65
CA GLY A 105 48.54 -24.98 5.05
C GLY A 105 49.76 -25.09 5.98
N ARG A 106 49.71 -24.63 7.23
CA ARG A 106 50.92 -24.57 8.09
C ARG A 106 51.28 -25.88 8.80
N LEU A 107 50.36 -26.84 8.85
CA LEU A 107 50.54 -28.12 9.56
C LEU A 107 51.00 -29.25 8.64
N GLN A 108 51.02 -29.05 7.31
CA GLN A 108 51.46 -30.06 6.35
C GLN A 108 52.92 -30.47 6.57
N LYS A 109 53.79 -29.51 6.92
CA LYS A 109 55.20 -29.78 7.27
C LYS A 109 55.39 -30.68 8.50
N LEU A 110 54.33 -30.88 9.29
CA LEU A 110 54.32 -31.74 10.48
C LEU A 110 53.69 -33.11 10.20
N GLY A 111 53.40 -33.42 8.92
CA GLY A 111 52.90 -34.73 8.48
C GLY A 111 51.38 -34.90 8.52
N ILE A 112 50.60 -33.82 8.63
CA ILE A 112 49.15 -33.89 8.40
C ILE A 112 48.86 -33.72 6.91
N ASP A 113 48.09 -34.64 6.35
CA ASP A 113 47.67 -34.62 4.95
C ASP A 113 46.81 -33.39 4.61
N ALA A 114 46.92 -32.94 3.37
CA ALA A 114 46.20 -31.76 2.89
C ALA A 114 44.68 -31.95 2.94
N GLU A 115 44.21 -33.16 2.64
CA GLU A 115 42.80 -33.53 2.62
C GLU A 115 42.17 -33.41 4.02
N PHE A 116 42.81 -33.96 5.06
CA PHE A 116 42.36 -33.78 6.44
C PHE A 116 42.32 -32.30 6.86
N LEU A 117 43.34 -31.50 6.47
CA LEU A 117 43.39 -30.06 6.78
C LEU A 117 42.30 -29.25 6.06
N GLU A 118 41.96 -29.64 4.84
CA GLU A 118 40.84 -29.07 4.10
C GLU A 118 39.52 -29.41 4.82
N LEU A 119 39.33 -30.67 5.19
CA LEU A 119 38.11 -31.17 5.82
C LEU A 119 37.84 -30.52 7.19
N VAL A 120 38.85 -30.35 8.05
CA VAL A 120 38.69 -29.62 9.33
C VAL A 120 38.41 -28.12 9.16
N SER A 121 38.59 -27.57 7.95
CA SER A 121 38.28 -26.18 7.62
C SER A 121 36.86 -26.00 7.05
N ARG A 122 36.15 -27.09 6.73
CA ARG A 122 34.77 -27.07 6.24
C ARG A 122 33.77 -26.85 7.39
N PRO A 123 32.54 -26.38 7.10
CA PRO A 123 31.50 -26.27 8.11
C PRO A 123 31.16 -27.64 8.72
N ARG A 124 30.74 -27.64 10.00
CA ARG A 124 30.37 -28.87 10.70
C ARG A 124 29.06 -29.43 10.14
N THR A 125 29.14 -30.62 9.57
CA THR A 125 27.96 -31.43 9.17
C THR A 125 28.16 -32.86 9.64
N SER A 126 27.09 -33.66 9.65
CA SER A 126 27.18 -35.08 10.03
C SER A 126 28.16 -35.84 9.14
N GLU A 127 28.15 -35.53 7.84
CA GLU A 127 29.00 -36.16 6.82
C GLU A 127 30.47 -35.79 7.05
N ASN A 128 30.79 -34.51 7.20
CA ASN A 128 32.15 -34.05 7.45
C ASN A 128 32.69 -34.57 8.80
N SER A 129 31.85 -34.61 9.84
CA SER A 129 32.22 -35.16 11.15
C SER A 129 32.51 -36.66 11.05
N GLN A 130 31.68 -37.42 10.33
CA GLN A 130 31.89 -38.86 10.10
C GLN A 130 33.19 -39.11 9.35
N GLU A 131 33.46 -38.34 8.30
CA GLU A 131 34.67 -38.49 7.49
C GLU A 131 35.93 -38.16 8.30
N LEU A 132 35.92 -37.09 9.11
CA LEU A 132 37.04 -36.76 10.01
C LEU A 132 37.29 -37.84 11.06
N GLN A 133 36.22 -38.39 11.64
CA GLN A 133 36.31 -39.50 12.59
C GLN A 133 36.90 -40.74 11.93
N ASN A 134 36.48 -41.08 10.70
CA ASN A 134 37.02 -42.20 9.95
C ASN A 134 38.51 -42.01 9.65
N LYS A 135 38.93 -40.82 9.17
CA LYS A 135 40.36 -40.53 8.92
C LYS A 135 41.22 -40.62 10.19
N LEU A 136 40.69 -40.25 11.36
CA LEU A 136 41.38 -40.46 12.64
C LEU A 136 41.52 -41.94 13.00
N ILE A 137 40.48 -42.74 12.75
CA ILE A 137 40.49 -44.19 12.98
C ILE A 137 41.45 -44.88 12.02
N GLU A 138 41.39 -44.56 10.73
CA GLU A 138 42.28 -45.06 9.68
C GLU A 138 43.74 -44.77 10.01
N PHE A 139 44.06 -43.53 10.43
CA PHE A 139 45.41 -43.18 10.86
C PHE A 139 45.90 -44.07 12.01
N CYS A 140 45.05 -44.38 12.99
CA CYS A 140 45.40 -45.29 14.08
C CYS A 140 45.61 -46.74 13.61
N ILE A 141 44.84 -47.20 12.62
CA ILE A 141 44.97 -48.57 12.04
C ILE A 141 46.27 -48.69 11.25
N GLU A 142 46.56 -47.71 10.38
CA GLU A 142 47.76 -47.71 9.53
C GLU A 142 49.06 -47.62 10.34
N ASN A 143 49.00 -47.01 11.53
CA ASN A 143 50.15 -46.73 12.37
C ASN A 143 50.12 -47.52 13.70
N GLU A 144 49.42 -48.67 13.77
CA GLU A 144 49.24 -49.49 15.00
C GLU A 144 50.59 -49.81 15.67
N SER A 145 51.62 -50.14 14.88
CA SER A 145 52.97 -50.46 15.37
C SER A 145 53.70 -49.29 16.05
N GLY A 146 53.38 -48.05 15.66
CA GLY A 146 53.97 -46.84 16.23
C GLY A 146 53.19 -46.24 17.39
N LEU A 147 51.95 -46.68 17.62
CA LEU A 147 51.06 -46.13 18.64
C LEU A 147 50.95 -46.99 19.91
N GLU A 148 51.57 -48.17 19.94
CA GLU A 148 51.65 -49.08 21.11
C GLU A 148 50.33 -49.22 21.88
N THR A 149 49.20 -49.43 21.21
CA THR A 149 47.91 -49.61 21.90
C THR A 149 47.85 -51.00 22.57
N ILE A 150 47.52 -51.07 23.87
CA ILE A 150 47.35 -52.37 24.56
C ILE A 150 46.28 -53.19 23.84
N SER A 151 46.62 -54.39 23.39
CA SER A 151 45.63 -55.45 23.13
C SER A 151 45.12 -55.99 24.47
N SER A 152 44.16 -55.27 25.06
CA SER A 152 43.51 -55.60 26.32
C SER A 152 42.10 -56.12 26.03
N ASN A 153 41.61 -57.09 26.81
CA ASN A 153 40.21 -57.53 26.72
C ASN A 153 39.22 -56.43 27.16
N VAL A 154 39.71 -55.41 27.88
CA VAL A 154 38.91 -54.31 28.45
C VAL A 154 38.76 -53.16 27.44
N LEU A 155 39.84 -52.78 26.76
CA LEU A 155 39.81 -51.71 25.76
C LEU A 155 39.52 -52.29 24.35
N PRO A 156 38.68 -51.63 23.54
CA PRO A 156 38.36 -52.12 22.21
C PRO A 156 39.59 -51.99 21.30
N ARG A 157 39.94 -53.05 20.58
CA ARG A 157 40.96 -52.96 19.51
C ARG A 157 40.46 -52.00 18.43
N ILE A 158 41.34 -51.13 17.95
CA ILE A 158 41.05 -50.25 16.82
C ILE A 158 41.16 -51.09 15.54
N ALA A 159 40.02 -51.35 14.90
CA ALA A 159 39.90 -52.12 13.67
C ALA A 159 38.92 -51.42 12.72
N GLN A 160 38.74 -51.91 11.49
CA GLN A 160 37.89 -51.25 10.49
C GLN A 160 36.43 -51.03 10.93
N ASN A 161 35.92 -51.83 11.87
CA ASN A 161 34.57 -51.69 12.43
C ASN A 161 34.52 -50.86 13.73
N TYR A 162 35.64 -50.23 14.12
CA TYR A 162 35.71 -49.37 15.28
C TYR A 162 34.79 -48.15 15.10
N ARG A 163 34.03 -47.81 16.14
CA ARG A 163 33.11 -46.66 16.12
C ARG A 163 33.65 -45.57 17.04
N PHE A 164 33.74 -44.35 16.53
CA PHE A 164 34.23 -43.21 17.29
C PHE A 164 33.38 -42.97 18.56
N GLY A 165 34.01 -42.94 19.74
CA GLY A 165 33.37 -42.84 21.05
C GLY A 165 33.23 -44.18 21.79
N THR A 166 33.53 -45.32 21.14
CA THR A 166 33.41 -46.66 21.76
C THR A 166 34.35 -46.83 22.95
N VAL A 167 35.52 -46.18 22.97
CA VAL A 167 36.43 -46.31 24.12
C VAL A 167 35.83 -45.63 25.35
N LEU A 168 35.24 -44.44 25.18
CA LEU A 168 34.60 -43.70 26.28
C LEU A 168 33.35 -44.43 26.77
N PHE A 169 32.58 -45.03 25.85
CA PHE A 169 31.47 -45.92 26.17
C PHE A 169 31.90 -47.08 27.08
N ARG A 170 32.95 -47.83 26.70
CA ARG A 170 33.43 -48.98 27.49
C ARG A 170 34.01 -48.57 28.85
N MET A 171 34.60 -47.38 28.93
CA MET A 171 35.13 -46.81 30.17
C MET A 171 34.06 -46.18 31.07
N GLY A 172 32.80 -46.15 30.64
CA GLY A 172 31.70 -45.53 31.38
C GLY A 172 31.74 -43.99 31.41
N PHE A 173 32.49 -43.35 30.52
CA PHE A 173 32.55 -41.89 30.37
C PHE A 173 31.43 -41.37 29.48
N TRP A 174 30.19 -41.71 29.83
CA TRP A 174 28.99 -41.38 29.05
C TRP A 174 28.83 -39.88 28.80
N SER A 175 29.10 -39.05 29.81
CA SER A 175 28.98 -37.58 29.74
C SER A 175 29.89 -36.92 28.70
N GLU A 176 30.96 -37.60 28.27
CA GLU A 176 31.92 -37.05 27.33
C GLU A 176 31.55 -37.37 25.88
N ILE A 177 30.79 -38.44 25.64
CA ILE A 177 30.41 -38.92 24.31
C ILE A 177 29.66 -37.83 23.50
N PRO A 178 28.68 -37.08 24.05
CA PRO A 178 27.96 -36.04 23.30
C PRO A 178 28.87 -34.92 22.77
N SER A 179 30.02 -34.69 23.41
CA SER A 179 30.98 -33.66 23.00
C SER A 179 31.87 -34.07 21.82
N LEU A 180 31.82 -35.35 21.41
CA LEU A 180 32.59 -35.91 20.30
C LEU A 180 31.89 -35.81 18.94
N ASP A 181 30.66 -35.30 18.89
CA ASP A 181 29.76 -35.35 17.73
C ASP A 181 29.64 -36.77 17.14
N PRO A 182 29.26 -37.78 17.96
CA PRO A 182 29.23 -39.17 17.52
C PRO A 182 28.25 -39.32 16.36
N GLN A 183 28.64 -40.11 15.36
CA GLN A 183 27.82 -40.32 14.16
C GLN A 183 27.15 -41.70 14.10
N ASN A 184 27.54 -42.61 15.00
CA ASN A 184 26.96 -43.95 15.10
C ASN A 184 25.63 -43.93 15.87
N GLU A 185 24.54 -44.28 15.19
CA GLU A 185 23.18 -44.24 15.76
C GLU A 185 23.00 -45.13 16.99
N GLN A 186 23.54 -46.35 16.97
CA GLN A 186 23.42 -47.27 18.11
C GLN A 186 24.14 -46.71 19.36
N LEU A 187 25.34 -46.12 19.19
CA LEU A 187 26.04 -45.47 20.28
C LEU A 187 25.26 -44.27 20.82
N ILE A 188 24.71 -43.44 19.92
CA ILE A 188 23.87 -42.30 20.29
C ILE A 188 22.67 -42.76 21.13
N GLN A 189 21.91 -43.75 20.64
CA GLN A 189 20.73 -44.27 21.33
C GLN A 189 21.05 -44.82 22.72
N LEU A 190 22.12 -45.62 22.84
CA LEU A 190 22.57 -46.13 24.14
C LEU A 190 23.00 -45.00 25.08
N THR A 191 23.67 -43.98 24.54
CA THR A 191 24.12 -42.82 25.32
C THR A 191 22.93 -41.99 25.80
N VAL A 192 21.95 -41.71 24.93
CA VAL A 192 20.70 -41.04 25.30
C VAL A 192 19.93 -41.85 26.34
N GLN A 193 19.80 -43.17 26.16
CA GLN A 193 19.11 -44.02 27.12
C GLN A 193 19.79 -43.98 28.49
N ARG A 194 21.13 -43.98 28.54
CA ARG A 194 21.88 -43.94 29.80
C ARG A 194 21.80 -42.57 30.46
N LEU A 195 22.14 -41.51 29.73
CA LEU A 195 22.20 -40.15 30.27
C LEU A 195 20.81 -39.59 30.55
N GLU A 196 19.82 -39.86 29.71
CA GLU A 196 18.50 -39.27 29.91
C GLU A 196 17.58 -40.17 30.75
N SER A 197 18.02 -41.35 31.23
CA SER A 197 17.18 -42.19 32.12
C SER A 197 16.91 -41.52 33.47
N GLU A 198 15.71 -41.73 34.02
CA GLU A 198 15.24 -41.08 35.26
C GLU A 198 15.97 -41.52 36.55
N ILE A 199 16.91 -42.47 36.47
CA ILE A 199 17.46 -43.18 37.64
C ILE A 199 18.66 -42.46 38.26
N GLU A 200 19.35 -41.58 37.52
CA GLU A 200 20.45 -40.76 38.03
C GLU A 200 20.39 -39.39 37.35
N LEU A 201 20.05 -38.31 38.08
CA LEU A 201 20.18 -36.93 37.57
C LEU A 201 21.61 -36.76 37.04
N PRO A 202 21.83 -36.63 35.72
CA PRO A 202 23.18 -36.51 35.20
C PRO A 202 23.78 -35.22 35.72
N SER A 203 25.03 -35.29 36.15
CA SER A 203 25.84 -34.08 36.28
C SER A 203 25.77 -33.30 34.95
N PRO A 204 25.66 -31.96 34.97
CA PRO A 204 25.59 -31.18 33.74
C PRO A 204 26.76 -31.55 32.82
N TYR A 205 26.43 -32.00 31.62
CA TYR A 205 27.40 -32.46 30.62
C TYR A 205 27.30 -31.60 29.36
N SER A 206 28.38 -31.57 28.58
CA SER A 206 28.42 -30.77 27.35
C SER A 206 28.04 -31.59 26.13
N PHE A 207 27.20 -31.04 25.26
CA PHE A 207 26.89 -31.58 23.93
C PHE A 207 27.09 -30.51 22.86
N ILE A 208 27.03 -30.92 21.60
CA ILE A 208 27.14 -30.01 20.44
C ILE A 208 25.73 -29.69 19.91
N PRO A 209 25.30 -28.41 19.89
CA PRO A 209 24.02 -28.01 19.32
C PRO A 209 23.90 -28.39 17.84
N GLY A 210 22.74 -28.91 17.43
CA GLY A 210 22.51 -29.39 16.06
C GLY A 210 23.37 -30.61 15.68
N SER A 211 23.76 -31.43 16.65
CA SER A 211 24.36 -32.76 16.40
C SER A 211 23.28 -33.84 16.32
N LYS A 212 23.62 -35.01 15.77
CA LYS A 212 22.73 -36.19 15.79
C LYS A 212 22.34 -36.60 17.21
N TYR A 213 23.26 -36.46 18.16
CA TYR A 213 22.98 -36.71 19.58
C TYR A 213 21.91 -35.77 20.11
N ALA A 214 22.08 -34.45 19.90
CA ALA A 214 21.13 -33.46 20.39
C ALA A 214 19.72 -33.71 19.83
N LEU A 215 19.61 -34.01 18.54
CA LEU A 215 18.32 -34.37 17.92
C LEU A 215 17.71 -35.64 18.55
N ALA A 216 18.52 -36.69 18.77
CA ALA A 216 18.04 -37.93 19.38
C ALA A 216 17.58 -37.73 20.84
N ALA A 217 18.30 -36.91 21.61
CA ALA A 217 17.91 -36.54 22.97
C ALA A 217 16.61 -35.73 22.96
N ALA A 218 16.47 -34.74 22.08
CA ALA A 218 15.26 -33.94 21.92
C ALA A 218 14.04 -34.82 21.59
N ASN A 219 14.19 -35.77 20.67
CA ASN A 219 13.14 -36.73 20.32
C ASN A 219 12.79 -37.66 21.50
N CYS A 220 13.76 -38.09 22.31
CA CYS A 220 13.49 -38.88 23.50
C CYS A 220 12.56 -38.12 24.47
N TYR A 221 12.84 -36.84 24.71
CA TYR A 221 12.00 -35.99 25.54
C TYR A 221 10.64 -35.69 24.91
N LEU A 222 10.57 -35.50 23.59
CA LEU A 222 9.31 -35.34 22.87
C LEU A 222 8.39 -36.57 23.06
N GLU A 223 8.92 -37.78 22.92
CA GLU A 223 8.14 -39.00 23.11
C GLU A 223 7.69 -39.17 24.57
N ARG A 224 8.51 -38.76 25.55
CA ARG A 224 8.07 -38.69 26.96
C ARG A 224 6.94 -37.69 27.16
N ALA A 225 7.02 -36.53 26.53
CA ALA A 225 5.97 -35.53 26.59
C ALA A 225 4.66 -36.04 25.98
N LYS A 226 4.73 -36.72 24.82
CA LYS A 226 3.57 -37.37 24.19
C LYS A 226 2.96 -38.43 25.10
N ALA A 227 3.78 -39.29 25.71
CA ALA A 227 3.32 -40.30 26.65
C ALA A 227 2.66 -39.69 27.90
N ALA A 228 3.25 -38.62 28.45
CA ALA A 228 2.68 -37.89 29.59
C ALA A 228 1.34 -37.21 29.23
N LYS A 229 1.24 -36.61 28.03
CA LYS A 229 -0.01 -36.06 27.48
C LYS A 229 -1.10 -37.10 27.27
N GLY A 230 -0.73 -38.32 26.88
CA GLY A 230 -1.67 -39.44 26.72
C GLY A 230 -2.22 -40.02 28.03
N SER A 231 -1.79 -39.52 29.20
CA SER A 231 -2.28 -39.96 30.50
C SER A 231 -3.74 -39.56 30.72
N TYR A 232 -4.56 -40.48 31.22
CA TYR A 232 -5.97 -40.22 31.53
C TYR A 232 -6.19 -39.06 32.51
N PHE A 233 -5.22 -38.80 33.39
CA PHE A 233 -5.26 -37.73 34.39
C PHE A 233 -4.50 -36.47 33.97
N TYR A 234 -4.25 -36.28 32.67
CA TYR A 234 -3.58 -35.07 32.18
C TYR A 234 -4.39 -33.81 32.53
N GLY A 235 -3.73 -32.83 33.13
CA GLY A 235 -4.37 -31.59 33.60
C GLY A 235 -4.97 -31.65 35.01
N TRP A 236 -4.98 -32.82 35.68
CA TRP A 236 -5.44 -32.95 37.07
C TRP A 236 -4.26 -32.98 38.04
N SER A 237 -3.72 -31.80 38.32
CA SER A 237 -2.50 -31.61 39.11
C SER A 237 -2.54 -32.19 40.53
N TYR A 238 -3.74 -32.42 41.09
CA TYR A 238 -3.92 -33.04 42.40
C TYR A 238 -3.84 -34.58 42.37
N VAL A 239 -3.97 -35.21 41.19
CA VAL A 239 -3.92 -36.68 41.00
C VAL A 239 -2.63 -37.12 40.30
N SER A 240 -2.11 -36.30 39.38
CA SER A 240 -0.93 -36.65 38.60
C SER A 240 -0.07 -35.44 38.27
N ASN A 241 1.25 -35.65 38.24
CA ASN A 241 2.22 -34.70 37.71
C ASN A 241 2.36 -34.76 36.18
N SER A 242 1.47 -35.48 35.46
CA SER A 242 1.55 -35.68 34.00
C SER A 242 1.71 -34.37 33.21
N GLN A 243 1.02 -33.30 33.60
CA GLN A 243 1.12 -32.00 32.92
C GLN A 243 2.49 -31.34 33.16
N ALA A 244 2.95 -31.28 34.41
CA ALA A 244 4.26 -30.73 34.75
C ALA A 244 5.39 -31.54 34.09
N ASN A 245 5.25 -32.86 34.05
CA ASN A 245 6.21 -33.76 33.39
C ASN A 245 6.24 -33.54 31.88
N ALA A 246 5.09 -33.38 31.22
CA ALA A 246 5.03 -33.08 29.79
C ALA A 246 5.68 -31.72 29.47
N GLN A 247 5.39 -30.68 30.26
CA GLN A 247 5.97 -29.35 30.09
C GLN A 247 7.49 -29.37 30.29
N SER A 248 7.97 -30.01 31.35
CA SER A 248 9.40 -30.18 31.62
C SER A 248 10.10 -30.92 30.48
N ALA A 249 9.49 -32.01 29.98
CA ALA A 249 10.06 -32.75 28.85
C ALA A 249 10.12 -31.90 27.57
N LEU A 250 9.08 -31.12 27.24
CA LEU A 250 9.10 -30.25 26.07
C LEU A 250 10.14 -29.12 26.17
N GLU A 251 10.42 -28.61 27.39
CA GLU A 251 11.51 -27.66 27.65
C GLU A 251 12.89 -28.27 27.46
N GLN A 252 13.08 -29.50 27.95
CA GLN A 252 14.33 -30.23 27.73
C GLN A 252 14.53 -30.50 26.24
N ALA A 253 13.48 -30.89 25.52
CA ALA A 253 13.55 -31.08 24.07
C ALA A 253 13.99 -29.79 23.34
N LEU A 254 13.45 -28.63 23.71
CA LEU A 254 13.87 -27.32 23.17
C LEU A 254 15.31 -26.94 23.52
N THR A 255 15.81 -27.41 24.67
CA THR A 255 17.20 -27.16 25.10
C THR A 255 18.19 -27.90 24.21
N PHE A 256 17.87 -29.12 23.79
CA PHE A 256 18.69 -29.89 22.86
C PHE A 256 18.50 -29.43 21.40
N ASP A 257 17.27 -29.14 21.01
CA ASP A 257 16.92 -28.78 19.63
C ASP A 257 15.81 -27.71 19.57
N PRO A 258 16.18 -26.43 19.42
CA PRO A 258 15.20 -25.33 19.36
C PRO A 258 14.22 -25.42 18.18
N GLU A 259 14.61 -26.04 17.08
CA GLU A 259 13.82 -26.14 15.84
C GLU A 259 12.78 -27.28 15.88
N ILE A 260 12.80 -28.12 16.93
CA ILE A 260 11.81 -29.20 17.09
C ILE A 260 10.38 -28.67 17.15
N SER A 261 10.18 -27.45 17.67
CA SER A 261 8.85 -26.82 17.77
C SER A 261 8.20 -26.50 16.42
N SER A 262 9.01 -26.22 15.40
CA SER A 262 8.50 -25.99 14.03
C SER A 262 8.20 -27.28 13.28
N ARG A 263 8.83 -28.40 13.67
CA ARG A 263 8.56 -29.74 13.11
C ARG A 263 7.31 -30.36 13.73
N GLU A 264 7.13 -30.20 15.05
CA GLU A 264 6.05 -30.80 15.82
C GLU A 264 5.05 -29.72 16.30
N LYS A 265 4.49 -28.96 15.35
CA LYS A 265 3.72 -27.73 15.62
C LYS A 265 2.59 -27.94 16.64
N THR A 266 1.77 -28.97 16.47
CA THR A 266 0.57 -29.24 17.29
C THR A 266 0.85 -29.31 18.79
N ILE A 267 1.78 -30.18 19.19
CA ILE A 267 2.09 -30.39 20.61
C ILE A 267 2.74 -29.16 21.24
N TYR A 268 3.50 -28.39 20.46
CA TYR A 268 4.14 -27.16 20.91
C TYR A 268 3.18 -25.96 20.95
N ILE A 269 2.20 -25.89 20.05
CA ILE A 269 1.09 -24.92 20.15
C ILE A 269 0.39 -25.11 21.48
N GLU A 270 -0.04 -26.33 21.79
CA GLU A 270 -0.70 -26.66 23.06
C GLU A 270 0.18 -26.33 24.26
N TYR A 271 1.47 -26.67 24.22
CA TYR A 271 2.43 -26.33 25.27
C TYR A 271 2.51 -24.83 25.53
N TYR A 272 2.66 -24.01 24.48
CA TYR A 272 2.73 -22.56 24.62
C TYR A 272 1.40 -21.97 25.10
N LEU A 273 0.27 -22.54 24.68
CA LEU A 273 -1.06 -22.17 25.19
C LEU A 273 -1.20 -22.46 26.69
N GLU A 274 -0.81 -23.66 27.14
CA GLU A 274 -0.81 -24.03 28.57
C GLU A 274 0.10 -23.10 29.41
N LYS A 275 1.24 -22.70 28.86
CA LYS A 275 2.19 -21.76 29.47
C LYS A 275 1.76 -20.30 29.39
N LYS A 276 0.66 -19.98 28.70
CA LYS A 276 0.22 -18.60 28.41
C LYS A 276 1.24 -17.79 27.59
N GLU A 277 2.09 -18.46 26.81
CA GLU A 277 3.05 -17.85 25.87
C GLU A 277 2.40 -17.66 24.48
N LEU A 278 1.35 -16.83 24.44
CA LEU A 278 0.44 -16.72 23.30
C LEU A 278 1.12 -16.30 21.98
N ALA A 279 2.08 -15.38 22.03
CA ALA A 279 2.80 -14.94 20.83
C ALA A 279 3.51 -16.11 20.11
N LYS A 280 4.08 -17.05 20.87
CA LYS A 280 4.75 -18.23 20.29
C LYS A 280 3.74 -19.25 19.76
N ALA A 281 2.62 -19.44 20.46
CA ALA A 281 1.54 -20.29 19.98
C ALA A 281 0.96 -19.78 18.65
N ILE A 282 0.66 -18.48 18.56
CA ILE A 282 0.11 -17.87 17.33
C ILE A 282 1.11 -17.93 16.17
N ALA A 283 2.41 -17.71 16.44
CA ALA A 283 3.44 -17.85 15.41
C ALA A 283 3.48 -19.26 14.80
N LEU A 284 3.24 -20.31 15.60
CA LEU A 284 3.11 -21.69 15.11
C LEU A 284 1.76 -21.96 14.43
N ILE A 285 0.66 -21.39 14.94
CA ILE A 285 -0.67 -21.50 14.30
C ILE A 285 -0.65 -20.92 12.87
N HIS A 286 0.08 -19.82 12.65
CA HIS A 286 0.26 -19.26 11.31
C HIS A 286 0.97 -20.19 10.32
N GLN A 287 1.69 -21.19 10.82
CA GLN A 287 2.39 -22.19 10.01
C GLN A 287 1.60 -23.50 9.85
N LEU A 288 0.37 -23.59 10.38
CA LEU A 288 -0.50 -24.73 10.16
C LEU A 288 -1.05 -24.71 8.73
N ASP A 289 -1.13 -25.88 8.12
CA ASP A 289 -1.68 -26.05 6.77
C ASP A 289 -3.21 -26.20 6.78
N ASP A 290 -3.79 -26.59 7.92
CA ASP A 290 -5.23 -26.80 8.11
C ASP A 290 -5.93 -25.58 8.74
N PRO A 291 -6.80 -24.87 7.98
CA PRO A 291 -7.56 -23.73 8.48
C PRO A 291 -8.53 -24.06 9.61
N GLU A 292 -9.13 -25.25 9.64
CA GLU A 292 -10.09 -25.64 10.67
C GLU A 292 -9.38 -25.87 12.00
N GLN A 293 -8.23 -26.52 11.97
CA GLN A 293 -7.37 -26.71 13.14
C GLN A 293 -6.87 -25.37 13.69
N ALA A 294 -6.45 -24.44 12.83
CA ALA A 294 -6.03 -23.11 13.25
C ALA A 294 -7.18 -22.32 13.91
N LEU A 295 -8.38 -22.37 13.33
CA LEU A 295 -9.58 -21.75 13.92
C LEU A 295 -9.94 -22.37 15.27
N LYS A 296 -9.82 -23.70 15.42
CA LYS A 296 -10.09 -24.39 16.68
C LYS A 296 -9.20 -23.84 17.80
N TYR A 297 -7.90 -23.72 17.59
CA TYR A 297 -6.98 -23.16 18.60
C TYR A 297 -7.28 -21.71 18.97
N ILE A 298 -7.74 -20.91 18.00
CA ILE A 298 -8.15 -19.52 18.26
C ILE A 298 -9.45 -19.47 19.07
N ARG A 299 -10.45 -20.28 18.71
CA ARG A 299 -11.76 -20.31 19.39
C ARG A 299 -11.67 -20.85 20.81
N ASP A 300 -10.93 -21.94 21.00
CA ASP A 300 -10.78 -22.61 22.31
C ASP A 300 -10.08 -21.70 23.32
N GLY A 301 -9.20 -20.80 22.85
CA GLY A 301 -8.51 -19.84 23.70
C GLY A 301 -9.36 -18.66 24.21
N LYS A 302 -10.59 -18.47 23.70
CA LYS A 302 -11.52 -17.40 24.10
C LYS A 302 -10.87 -16.01 24.16
N TYR A 303 -10.08 -15.67 23.15
CA TYR A 303 -9.37 -14.40 23.09
C TYR A 303 -10.32 -13.24 22.78
N SER A 304 -10.01 -12.06 23.32
CA SER A 304 -10.68 -10.82 22.93
C SER A 304 -10.28 -10.38 21.52
N GLU A 305 -11.16 -9.63 20.86
CA GLU A 305 -10.91 -9.08 19.52
C GLU A 305 -9.64 -8.21 19.47
N THR A 306 -9.39 -7.40 20.50
CA THR A 306 -8.17 -6.58 20.60
C THR A 306 -6.90 -7.42 20.62
N GLN A 307 -6.92 -8.55 21.32
CA GLN A 307 -5.78 -9.48 21.34
C GLN A 307 -5.55 -10.11 19.98
N LEU A 308 -6.64 -10.52 19.30
CA LEU A 308 -6.56 -11.10 17.96
C LEU A 308 -6.02 -10.10 16.94
N GLN A 309 -6.42 -8.83 17.00
CA GLN A 309 -5.89 -7.77 16.13
C GLN A 309 -4.38 -7.53 16.31
N GLN A 310 -3.85 -7.71 17.52
CA GLN A 310 -2.41 -7.55 17.77
C GLN A 310 -1.59 -8.73 17.23
N TRP A 311 -2.16 -9.94 17.23
CA TRP A 311 -1.42 -11.16 16.95
C TRP A 311 -1.64 -11.70 15.54
N VAL A 312 -2.83 -11.49 14.97
CA VAL A 312 -3.16 -11.90 13.61
C VAL A 312 -2.74 -10.80 12.66
N LYS A 313 -1.76 -11.09 11.80
CA LYS A 313 -1.31 -10.14 10.78
C LYS A 313 -2.46 -9.78 9.84
N LYS A 314 -2.74 -8.48 9.68
CA LYS A 314 -3.73 -7.95 8.74
C LYS A 314 -3.51 -8.53 7.33
N ASP A 315 -4.61 -8.88 6.66
CA ASP A 315 -4.65 -9.47 5.32
C ASP A 315 -3.88 -10.80 5.16
N SER A 316 -3.56 -11.49 6.26
CA SER A 316 -3.02 -12.85 6.20
C SER A 316 -4.10 -13.90 5.88
N TRP A 317 -3.68 -15.09 5.46
CA TRP A 317 -4.61 -16.22 5.25
C TRP A 317 -5.45 -16.50 6.51
N LEU A 318 -4.83 -16.42 7.69
CA LEU A 318 -5.49 -16.61 8.97
C LEU A 318 -6.48 -15.49 9.27
N ALA A 319 -6.15 -14.24 8.92
CA ALA A 319 -7.07 -13.12 9.03
C ALA A 319 -8.30 -13.32 8.15
N SER A 320 -8.13 -13.77 6.90
CA SER A 320 -9.25 -14.08 6.01
C SER A 320 -10.16 -15.17 6.60
N VAL A 321 -9.57 -16.27 7.06
CA VAL A 321 -10.31 -17.41 7.64
C VAL A 321 -11.05 -16.99 8.91
N LEU A 322 -10.40 -16.20 9.78
CA LEU A 322 -11.00 -15.67 10.99
C LEU A 322 -12.15 -14.71 10.68
N SER A 323 -11.94 -13.79 9.73
CA SER A 323 -12.96 -12.85 9.28
C SER A 323 -14.20 -13.55 8.75
N THR A 324 -14.03 -14.56 7.89
CA THR A 324 -15.16 -15.37 7.38
C THR A 324 -15.90 -16.08 8.52
N SER A 325 -15.16 -16.65 9.48
CA SER A 325 -15.76 -17.30 10.67
C SER A 325 -16.61 -16.32 11.48
N TYR A 326 -16.12 -15.12 11.74
CA TYR A 326 -16.85 -14.12 12.53
C TYR A 326 -18.11 -13.63 11.80
N LEU A 327 -17.99 -13.33 10.50
CA LEU A 327 -19.13 -12.94 9.66
C LEU A 327 -20.22 -14.02 9.53
N MET A 328 -19.88 -15.30 9.73
CA MET A 328 -20.86 -16.40 9.77
C MET A 328 -21.60 -16.49 11.10
N GLN A 329 -21.00 -16.03 12.19
CA GLN A 329 -21.57 -16.15 13.54
C GLN A 329 -22.41 -14.94 13.94
N ARG A 330 -21.93 -13.74 13.60
CA ARG A 330 -22.55 -12.47 13.98
C ARG A 330 -22.45 -11.49 12.83
N ASN A 331 -23.45 -10.64 12.72
CA ASN A 331 -23.50 -9.56 11.74
C ASN A 331 -23.92 -8.26 12.42
N ASP A 332 -23.20 -7.92 13.49
CA ASP A 332 -23.33 -6.68 14.25
C ASP A 332 -22.18 -5.72 13.90
N ARG A 333 -22.31 -4.46 14.33
CA ARG A 333 -21.35 -3.40 14.03
C ARG A 333 -19.95 -3.72 14.56
N GLU A 334 -19.84 -4.21 15.79
CA GLU A 334 -18.56 -4.55 16.43
C GLU A 334 -17.81 -5.62 15.62
N THR A 335 -18.54 -6.66 15.17
CA THR A 335 -17.99 -7.72 14.34
C THR A 335 -17.49 -7.19 12.99
N LEU A 336 -18.25 -6.29 12.35
CA LEU A 336 -17.87 -5.69 11.07
C LEU A 336 -16.62 -4.79 11.22
N GLU A 337 -16.54 -4.01 12.29
CA GLU A 337 -15.35 -3.21 12.63
C GLU A 337 -14.13 -4.08 12.87
N PHE A 338 -14.29 -5.18 13.61
CA PHE A 338 -13.23 -6.14 13.83
C PHE A 338 -12.72 -6.77 12.53
N VAL A 339 -13.65 -7.20 11.67
CA VAL A 339 -13.36 -7.81 10.37
C VAL A 339 -12.65 -6.84 9.43
N ASP A 340 -13.10 -5.59 9.32
CA ASP A 340 -12.49 -4.56 8.47
C ASP A 340 -11.05 -4.23 8.92
N ASN A 341 -10.81 -4.25 10.23
CA ASN A 341 -9.47 -4.07 10.79
C ASN A 341 -8.53 -5.24 10.49
N LEU A 342 -9.05 -6.47 10.42
CA LEU A 342 -8.27 -7.68 10.14
C LEU A 342 -8.09 -7.97 8.65
N HIS A 343 -9.07 -7.64 7.81
CA HIS A 343 -9.11 -8.06 6.43
C HIS A 343 -9.86 -7.06 5.55
N SER A 344 -9.16 -6.50 4.55
CA SER A 344 -9.64 -5.38 3.73
C SER A 344 -10.72 -5.77 2.69
N ASN A 345 -11.17 -7.03 2.68
CA ASN A 345 -12.10 -7.56 1.67
C ASN A 345 -13.60 -7.43 2.08
N LEU A 346 -13.91 -6.75 3.18
CA LEU A 346 -15.29 -6.56 3.61
C LEU A 346 -16.18 -5.90 2.52
N PRO A 347 -15.72 -4.88 1.75
CA PRO A 347 -16.52 -4.26 0.70
C PRO A 347 -16.92 -5.20 -0.44
N GLU A 348 -16.13 -6.21 -0.79
CA GLU A 348 -16.47 -7.16 -1.86
C GLU A 348 -17.35 -8.30 -1.33
N GLN A 349 -17.08 -8.79 -0.11
CA GLN A 349 -17.81 -9.91 0.47
C GLN A 349 -19.19 -9.52 0.99
N ARG A 350 -19.32 -8.32 1.58
CA ARG A 350 -20.49 -7.83 2.29
C ARG A 350 -20.69 -6.33 2.03
N PRO A 351 -20.96 -5.92 0.77
CA PRO A 351 -21.02 -4.51 0.38
C PRO A 351 -22.04 -3.70 1.17
N VAL A 352 -23.23 -4.27 1.47
CA VAL A 352 -24.27 -3.57 2.24
C VAL A 352 -23.77 -3.22 3.64
N GLN A 353 -23.19 -4.20 4.34
CA GLN A 353 -22.67 -4.01 5.70
C GLN A 353 -21.44 -3.11 5.72
N ALA A 354 -20.56 -3.22 4.73
CA ALA A 354 -19.43 -2.32 4.56
C ALA A 354 -19.89 -0.87 4.35
N PHE A 355 -20.95 -0.66 3.56
CA PHE A 355 -21.53 0.66 3.36
C PHE A 355 -22.08 1.22 4.67
N SER A 356 -22.92 0.48 5.39
CA SER A 356 -23.45 0.90 6.70
C SER A 356 -22.33 1.22 7.69
N LEU A 357 -21.26 0.42 7.70
CA LEU A 357 -20.09 0.68 8.53
C LEU A 357 -19.42 2.02 8.17
N LEU A 358 -19.19 2.27 6.88
CA LEU A 358 -18.59 3.52 6.40
C LEU A 358 -19.46 4.74 6.74
N VAL A 359 -20.79 4.65 6.59
CA VAL A 359 -21.74 5.69 7.00
C VAL A 359 -21.62 5.95 8.50
N SER A 360 -21.64 4.89 9.31
CA SER A 360 -21.53 4.99 10.76
C SER A 360 -20.19 5.52 11.28
N GLN A 361 -19.15 5.50 10.44
CA GLN A 361 -17.82 6.09 10.66
C GLN A 361 -17.68 7.48 10.03
N GLN A 362 -18.75 8.01 9.42
CA GLN A 362 -18.78 9.28 8.68
C GLN A 362 -17.79 9.36 7.51
N LYS A 363 -17.41 8.20 6.95
CA LYS A 363 -16.54 8.10 5.75
C LYS A 363 -17.39 8.16 4.47
N TYR A 364 -18.11 9.26 4.29
CA TYR A 364 -19.14 9.39 3.27
C TYR A 364 -18.62 9.30 1.82
N ASP A 365 -17.40 9.77 1.53
CA ASP A 365 -16.79 9.63 0.20
C ASP A 365 -16.43 8.19 -0.16
N ASP A 366 -15.98 7.40 0.82
CA ASP A 366 -15.71 5.98 0.63
C ASP A 366 -17.03 5.21 0.48
N ALA A 367 -18.04 5.56 1.27
CA ALA A 367 -19.39 5.00 1.15
C ALA A 367 -19.98 5.25 -0.25
N TYR A 368 -19.95 6.49 -0.73
CA TYR A 368 -20.41 6.81 -2.09
C TYR A 368 -19.61 6.08 -3.18
N SER A 369 -18.29 5.95 -3.01
CA SER A 369 -17.45 5.20 -3.94
C SER A 369 -17.82 3.72 -4.00
N LEU A 370 -18.15 3.10 -2.85
CA LEU A 370 -18.65 1.74 -2.77
C LEU A 370 -20.03 1.60 -3.44
N PHE A 371 -20.96 2.51 -3.14
CA PHE A 371 -22.28 2.57 -3.79
C PHE A 371 -22.18 2.65 -5.31
N ALA A 372 -21.34 3.55 -5.83
CA ALA A 372 -21.18 3.76 -7.26
C ALA A 372 -20.58 2.54 -8.00
N LYS A 373 -19.72 1.76 -7.31
CA LYS A 373 -19.11 0.53 -7.85
C LYS A 373 -20.08 -0.65 -7.80
N SER A 374 -20.86 -0.78 -6.74
CA SER A 374 -21.74 -1.92 -6.46
C SER A 374 -23.15 -1.72 -7.04
N LYS A 375 -23.24 -1.53 -8.36
CA LYS A 375 -24.52 -1.30 -9.04
C LYS A 375 -25.47 -2.49 -8.86
N GLY A 376 -26.71 -2.21 -8.45
CA GLY A 376 -27.75 -3.21 -8.25
C GLY A 376 -27.75 -3.89 -6.87
N THR A 377 -26.83 -3.51 -5.98
CA THR A 377 -26.88 -3.94 -4.57
C THR A 377 -27.94 -3.15 -3.80
N PRO A 378 -28.85 -3.81 -3.05
CA PRO A 378 -29.86 -3.13 -2.24
C PRO A 378 -29.24 -2.67 -0.91
N PHE A 379 -28.68 -1.46 -0.89
CA PHE A 379 -28.21 -0.81 0.33
C PHE A 379 -29.40 -0.37 1.21
N LEU A 380 -29.16 -0.08 2.49
CA LEU A 380 -30.19 0.39 3.40
C LEU A 380 -30.59 1.83 3.07
N ASP A 381 -31.88 2.08 2.92
CA ASP A 381 -32.40 3.41 2.54
C ASP A 381 -32.02 4.50 3.56
N GLU A 382 -31.99 4.17 4.86
CA GLU A 382 -31.57 5.09 5.92
C GLU A 382 -30.12 5.57 5.74
N ASP A 383 -29.21 4.64 5.44
CA ASP A 383 -27.79 4.95 5.21
C ASP A 383 -27.61 5.75 3.90
N ILE A 384 -28.35 5.39 2.84
CA ILE A 384 -28.34 6.15 1.57
C ILE A 384 -28.78 7.59 1.84
N ALA A 385 -29.88 7.77 2.56
CA ALA A 385 -30.43 9.07 2.90
C ALA A 385 -29.45 9.91 3.73
N GLU A 386 -28.73 9.30 4.69
CA GLU A 386 -27.70 9.99 5.48
C GLU A 386 -26.56 10.53 4.59
N VAL A 387 -26.00 9.69 3.70
CA VAL A 387 -24.94 10.11 2.77
C VAL A 387 -25.45 11.18 1.79
N ALA A 388 -26.68 11.04 1.29
CA ALA A 388 -27.29 12.00 0.39
C ALA A 388 -27.51 13.35 1.08
N ASN A 389 -27.96 13.35 2.33
CA ASN A 389 -28.11 14.55 3.17
C ASN A 389 -26.78 15.25 3.39
N PHE A 390 -25.72 14.51 3.74
CA PHE A 390 -24.37 15.06 3.87
C PHE A 390 -23.94 15.83 2.62
N TYR A 391 -24.05 15.21 1.43
CA TYR A 391 -23.69 15.90 0.19
C TYR A 391 -24.59 17.09 -0.13
N SER A 392 -25.88 17.02 0.23
CA SER A 392 -26.80 18.14 0.06
C SER A 392 -26.42 19.33 0.93
N GLU A 393 -26.11 19.11 2.20
CA GLU A 393 -25.68 20.15 3.14
C GLU A 393 -24.33 20.76 2.76
N GLU A 394 -23.37 19.90 2.40
CA GLU A 394 -22.05 20.32 1.96
C GLU A 394 -22.13 21.15 0.68
N SER A 395 -23.03 20.80 -0.24
CA SER A 395 -23.34 21.62 -1.40
C SER A 395 -23.81 23.01 -1.02
N GLU A 396 -24.78 23.14 -0.10
CA GLU A 396 -25.29 24.45 0.32
C GLU A 396 -24.19 25.31 0.97
N ARG A 397 -23.29 24.69 1.74
CA ARG A 397 -22.12 25.35 2.31
C ARG A 397 -21.19 25.88 1.22
N LEU A 398 -20.87 25.05 0.22
CA LEU A 398 -20.02 25.42 -0.91
C LEU A 398 -20.66 26.53 -1.77
N TYR A 399 -21.96 26.46 -1.99
CA TYR A 399 -22.71 27.51 -2.68
C TYR A 399 -22.63 28.85 -1.95
N LYS A 400 -22.87 28.88 -0.63
CA LYS A 400 -22.76 30.12 0.17
C LYS A 400 -21.36 30.73 0.09
N GLN A 401 -20.31 29.90 0.14
CA GLN A 401 -18.92 30.36 -0.04
C GLN A 401 -18.69 30.92 -1.46
N GLY A 402 -19.13 30.20 -2.49
CA GLY A 402 -19.07 30.67 -3.87
C GLY A 402 -19.81 31.98 -4.08
N HIS A 403 -20.97 32.15 -3.44
CA HIS A 403 -21.78 33.37 -3.51
C HIS A 403 -21.04 34.57 -2.90
N GLY A 404 -20.37 34.39 -1.76
CA GLY A 404 -19.51 35.43 -1.17
C GLY A 404 -18.35 35.84 -2.09
N TYR A 405 -17.71 34.88 -2.78
CA TYR A 405 -16.68 35.19 -3.78
C TYR A 405 -17.25 35.93 -4.99
N ARG A 406 -18.45 35.58 -5.43
CA ARG A 406 -19.15 36.30 -6.50
C ARG A 406 -19.43 37.76 -6.10
N GLN A 407 -19.93 38.00 -4.88
CA GLN A 407 -20.21 39.35 -4.37
C GLN A 407 -18.95 40.23 -4.28
N SER A 408 -17.81 39.62 -3.91
CA SER A 408 -16.50 40.28 -3.89
C SER A 408 -15.79 40.32 -5.25
N LYS A 409 -16.48 39.93 -6.34
CA LYS A 409 -15.96 39.88 -7.71
C LYS A 409 -14.72 38.99 -7.90
N ASN A 410 -14.50 38.03 -6.99
CA ASN A 410 -13.49 36.99 -7.17
C ASN A 410 -14.06 35.83 -8.00
N TRP A 411 -14.12 36.06 -9.32
CA TRP A 411 -14.76 35.15 -10.27
C TRP A 411 -14.10 33.78 -10.35
N LYS A 412 -12.76 33.71 -10.22
CA LYS A 412 -12.02 32.44 -10.27
C LYS A 412 -12.47 31.50 -9.14
N MET A 413 -12.49 32.01 -7.90
CA MET A 413 -12.91 31.22 -6.75
C MET A 413 -14.41 30.91 -6.81
N ALA A 414 -15.25 31.88 -7.17
CA ALA A 414 -16.68 31.65 -7.31
C ALA A 414 -16.97 30.47 -8.26
N LYS A 415 -16.26 30.40 -9.38
CA LYS A 415 -16.40 29.37 -10.41
C LYS A 415 -16.07 27.98 -9.89
N GLU A 416 -14.99 27.86 -9.12
CA GLU A 416 -14.59 26.61 -8.47
C GLU A 416 -15.65 26.13 -7.45
N TYR A 417 -16.12 27.02 -6.58
CA TYR A 417 -17.08 26.67 -5.53
C TYR A 417 -18.47 26.31 -6.09
N TYR A 418 -18.96 27.03 -7.10
CA TYR A 418 -20.23 26.68 -7.75
C TYR A 418 -20.14 25.33 -8.48
N LEU A 419 -19.00 25.01 -9.11
CA LEU A 419 -18.78 23.71 -9.73
C LEU A 419 -18.80 22.58 -8.69
N LYS A 420 -18.08 22.75 -7.57
CA LYS A 420 -18.07 21.78 -6.47
C LYS A 420 -19.47 21.60 -5.89
N SER A 421 -20.21 22.69 -5.69
CA SER A 421 -21.61 22.66 -5.23
C SER A 421 -22.49 21.81 -6.15
N ALA A 422 -22.48 22.09 -7.46
CA ALA A 422 -23.24 21.31 -8.44
C ALA A 422 -22.81 19.83 -8.46
N SER A 423 -21.52 19.53 -8.27
CA SER A 423 -21.04 18.15 -8.15
C SER A 423 -21.58 17.44 -6.91
N MET A 424 -21.71 18.12 -5.77
CA MET A 424 -22.24 17.51 -4.54
C MET A 424 -23.74 17.24 -4.65
N LYS A 425 -24.55 18.17 -5.18
CA LYS A 425 -25.98 17.86 -5.47
C LYS A 425 -26.14 16.71 -6.46
N ARG A 426 -25.23 16.59 -7.44
CA ARG A 426 -25.24 15.46 -8.36
C ARG A 426 -25.08 14.13 -7.62
N ARG A 427 -24.13 14.04 -6.68
CA ARG A 427 -23.94 12.83 -5.86
C ARG A 427 -25.17 12.51 -5.01
N ALA A 428 -25.77 13.52 -4.39
CA ALA A 428 -27.03 13.36 -3.64
C ALA A 428 -28.16 12.83 -4.54
N LYS A 429 -28.32 13.37 -5.77
CA LYS A 429 -29.28 12.86 -6.76
C LYS A 429 -28.98 11.42 -7.18
N GLU A 430 -27.72 11.06 -7.38
CA GLU A 430 -27.35 9.69 -7.81
C GLU A 430 -27.61 8.65 -6.71
N LEU A 431 -27.54 9.05 -5.43
CA LEU A 431 -27.92 8.20 -4.29
C LEU A 431 -29.44 8.03 -4.20
N GLU A 432 -30.21 9.10 -4.43
CA GLU A 432 -31.67 9.09 -4.37
C GLU A 432 -32.29 9.52 -5.74
N PRO A 433 -32.19 8.67 -6.79
CA PRO A 433 -32.51 9.06 -8.16
C PRO A 433 -34.00 9.34 -8.43
N ASN A 434 -34.89 8.82 -7.58
CA ASN A 434 -36.33 8.97 -7.70
C ASN A 434 -36.89 10.08 -6.81
N ASP A 435 -36.04 10.79 -6.05
CA ASP A 435 -36.46 11.91 -5.22
C ASP A 435 -36.53 13.20 -6.07
N GLU A 436 -37.75 13.70 -6.25
CA GLU A 436 -38.02 14.90 -7.04
C GLU A 436 -37.37 16.17 -6.43
N THR A 437 -37.25 16.24 -5.10
CA THR A 437 -36.59 17.34 -4.41
C THR A 437 -35.10 17.37 -4.76
N ARG A 438 -34.43 16.22 -4.68
CA ARG A 438 -33.02 16.07 -5.06
C ARG A 438 -32.76 16.41 -6.51
N GLU A 439 -33.67 15.98 -7.38
CA GLU A 439 -33.58 16.30 -8.81
C GLU A 439 -33.66 17.81 -9.05
N ASN A 440 -34.64 18.48 -8.44
CA ASN A 440 -34.83 19.92 -8.56
C ASN A 440 -33.65 20.71 -7.96
N GLU A 441 -33.14 20.32 -6.80
CA GLU A 441 -31.95 20.93 -6.19
C GLU A 441 -30.71 20.80 -7.09
N TYR A 442 -30.48 19.63 -7.68
CA TYR A 442 -29.39 19.45 -8.63
C TYR A 442 -29.51 20.37 -9.84
N PHE A 443 -30.69 20.45 -10.46
CA PHE A 443 -30.90 21.33 -11.60
C PHE A 443 -30.72 22.82 -11.24
N ALA A 444 -31.16 23.24 -10.05
CA ALA A 444 -30.94 24.60 -9.56
C ALA A 444 -29.45 24.93 -9.43
N HIS A 445 -28.64 24.04 -8.83
CA HIS A 445 -27.20 24.24 -8.68
C HIS A 445 -26.44 24.16 -10.01
N LYS A 446 -26.87 23.29 -10.93
CA LYS A 446 -26.34 23.24 -12.30
C LYS A 446 -26.61 24.54 -13.06
N ARG A 447 -27.84 25.06 -12.98
CA ARG A 447 -28.24 26.34 -13.57
C ARG A 447 -27.48 27.51 -12.93
N LEU A 448 -27.31 27.52 -11.61
CA LEU A 448 -26.49 28.51 -10.88
C LEU A 448 -25.05 28.55 -11.41
N TYR A 449 -24.41 27.39 -11.58
CA TYR A 449 -23.05 27.33 -12.12
C TYR A 449 -23.00 27.84 -13.56
N ALA A 450 -23.90 27.37 -14.43
CA ALA A 450 -23.95 27.84 -15.82
C ALA A 450 -24.21 29.35 -15.92
N GLN A 451 -25.11 29.88 -15.10
CA GLN A 451 -25.38 31.32 -15.02
C GLN A 451 -24.13 32.09 -14.55
N LEU A 452 -23.38 31.57 -13.58
CA LEU A 452 -22.14 32.19 -13.13
C LEU A 452 -21.11 32.30 -14.26
N LEU A 453 -20.98 31.28 -15.11
CA LEU A 453 -20.07 31.31 -16.27
C LEU A 453 -20.42 32.48 -17.21
N ILE A 454 -21.71 32.67 -17.48
CA ILE A 454 -22.21 33.73 -18.36
C ILE A 454 -22.01 35.11 -17.73
N ASP A 455 -22.42 35.28 -16.46
CA ASP A 455 -22.32 36.55 -15.75
C ASP A 455 -20.84 36.98 -15.59
N ALA A 456 -19.92 36.03 -15.33
CA ALA A 456 -18.49 36.29 -15.22
C ALA A 456 -17.88 36.77 -16.54
N ASP A 457 -18.21 36.14 -17.67
CA ASP A 457 -17.70 36.56 -18.99
C ASP A 457 -18.22 37.95 -19.38
N ILE A 458 -19.50 38.23 -19.11
CA ILE A 458 -20.09 39.55 -19.39
C ILE A 458 -19.39 40.66 -18.59
N GLU A 459 -19.02 40.39 -17.33
CA GLU A 459 -18.41 41.40 -16.47
C GLU A 459 -16.90 41.57 -16.69
N LEU A 460 -16.18 40.49 -17.00
CA LEU A 460 -14.71 40.52 -17.13
C LEU A 460 -14.23 40.81 -18.54
N ASN A 461 -14.97 40.38 -19.56
CA ASN A 461 -14.50 40.39 -20.94
C ASN A 461 -15.36 41.31 -21.81
N SER A 462 -14.70 42.17 -22.58
CA SER A 462 -15.32 42.77 -23.75
C SER A 462 -15.66 41.70 -24.78
N ILE A 463 -16.54 42.02 -25.75
CA ILE A 463 -17.08 41.00 -26.65
C ILE A 463 -16.00 40.35 -27.55
N ASP A 464 -14.93 41.08 -27.85
CA ASP A 464 -13.76 40.61 -28.59
C ASP A 464 -12.90 39.61 -27.80
N GLN A 465 -13.00 39.64 -26.47
CA GLN A 465 -12.30 38.74 -25.53
C GLN A 465 -13.23 37.66 -24.95
N CYS A 466 -14.46 37.56 -25.46
CA CYS A 466 -15.46 36.60 -25.01
C CYS A 466 -14.93 35.17 -25.01
N GLN A 467 -15.06 34.49 -23.87
CA GLN A 467 -14.70 33.09 -23.70
C GLN A 467 -15.81 32.19 -24.25
N ILE A 468 -15.98 32.19 -25.58
CA ILE A 468 -17.13 31.58 -26.26
C ILE A 468 -17.33 30.09 -25.92
N GLU A 469 -16.25 29.34 -25.71
CA GLU A 469 -16.33 27.92 -25.35
C GLU A 469 -17.03 27.71 -23.99
N GLU A 470 -16.80 28.60 -23.03
CA GLU A 470 -17.45 28.55 -21.72
C GLU A 470 -18.92 28.95 -21.80
N ILE A 471 -19.24 29.93 -22.65
CA ILE A 471 -20.64 30.33 -22.92
C ILE A 471 -21.41 29.17 -23.56
N LEU A 472 -20.84 28.50 -24.57
CA LEU A 472 -21.47 27.34 -25.21
C LEU A 472 -21.66 26.19 -24.22
N LYS A 473 -20.67 25.94 -23.33
CA LYS A 473 -20.79 24.98 -22.24
C LYS A 473 -21.91 25.35 -21.25
N ALA A 474 -22.02 26.62 -20.88
CA ALA A 474 -23.10 27.10 -20.01
C ALA A 474 -24.47 26.91 -20.65
N VAL A 475 -24.63 27.31 -21.92
CA VAL A 475 -25.87 27.11 -22.70
C VAL A 475 -26.26 25.63 -22.77
N LYS A 476 -25.29 24.73 -22.99
CA LYS A 476 -25.53 23.29 -22.97
C LYS A 476 -26.06 22.83 -21.61
N PHE A 477 -25.43 23.24 -20.51
CA PHE A 477 -25.90 22.88 -19.17
C PHE A 477 -27.31 23.40 -18.88
N LEU A 478 -27.65 24.61 -19.31
CA LEU A 478 -28.98 25.20 -19.13
C LEU A 478 -30.06 24.47 -19.95
N ARG A 479 -29.72 23.97 -21.14
CA ARG A 479 -30.62 23.13 -21.95
C ARG A 479 -30.89 21.76 -21.33
N GLU A 480 -29.95 21.25 -20.54
CA GLU A 480 -30.08 19.98 -19.82
C GLU A 480 -30.78 20.15 -18.46
N CYS A 481 -31.14 21.38 -18.06
CA CYS A 481 -31.86 21.64 -16.82
C CYS A 481 -33.37 21.51 -17.03
N ASN A 482 -33.95 20.41 -16.55
CA ASN A 482 -35.37 20.06 -16.69
C ASN A 482 -36.06 19.99 -15.31
N SER A 483 -35.96 21.07 -14.52
CA SER A 483 -36.62 21.14 -13.21
C SER A 483 -38.14 21.21 -13.35
N THR A 484 -38.87 20.57 -12.42
CA THR A 484 -40.32 20.68 -12.29
C THR A 484 -40.76 21.91 -11.48
N ASP A 485 -39.85 22.62 -10.79
CA ASP A 485 -40.14 23.87 -10.08
C ASP A 485 -40.29 25.05 -11.08
N ASP A 486 -41.50 25.60 -11.18
CA ASP A 486 -41.85 26.75 -12.03
C ASP A 486 -40.93 27.98 -11.86
N ARG A 487 -40.44 28.24 -10.64
CA ARG A 487 -39.51 29.36 -10.38
C ARG A 487 -38.15 29.06 -10.95
N GLU A 488 -37.66 27.84 -10.80
CA GLU A 488 -36.39 27.43 -11.36
C GLU A 488 -36.44 27.40 -12.89
N GLN A 489 -37.56 26.97 -13.50
CA GLN A 489 -37.77 27.10 -14.95
C GLN A 489 -37.66 28.55 -15.42
N LYS A 490 -38.22 29.52 -14.70
CA LYS A 490 -38.09 30.95 -15.01
C LYS A 490 -36.65 31.45 -14.86
N TYR A 491 -35.93 31.03 -13.81
CA TYR A 491 -34.52 31.36 -13.65
C TYR A 491 -33.66 30.77 -14.76
N ASN A 492 -33.91 29.52 -15.16
CA ASN A 492 -33.26 28.85 -16.27
C ASN A 492 -33.50 29.58 -17.60
N GLN A 493 -34.76 29.90 -17.90
CA GLN A 493 -35.14 30.67 -19.10
C GLN A 493 -34.37 31.98 -19.20
N LYS A 494 -34.25 32.71 -18.08
CA LYS A 494 -33.51 33.98 -18.04
C LYS A 494 -32.02 33.78 -18.27
N ALA A 495 -31.40 32.80 -17.62
CA ALA A 495 -29.98 32.50 -17.80
C ALA A 495 -29.67 32.03 -19.24
N LEU A 496 -30.53 31.17 -19.80
CA LEU A 496 -30.39 30.64 -21.16
C LEU A 496 -30.51 31.75 -22.20
N ALA A 497 -31.50 32.63 -22.08
CA ALA A 497 -31.66 33.77 -22.97
C ALA A 497 -30.44 34.70 -22.96
N LYS A 498 -29.86 34.97 -21.77
CA LYS A 498 -28.63 35.75 -21.63
C LYS A 498 -27.43 35.07 -22.29
N GLY A 499 -27.24 33.76 -22.06
CA GLY A 499 -26.14 33.00 -22.66
C GLY A 499 -26.22 32.96 -24.19
N LEU A 500 -27.41 32.71 -24.73
CA LEU A 500 -27.66 32.75 -26.17
C LEU A 500 -27.42 34.15 -26.74
N MET A 501 -27.87 35.22 -26.06
CA MET A 501 -27.61 36.58 -26.51
C MET A 501 -26.12 36.94 -26.48
N ARG A 502 -25.38 36.48 -25.47
CA ARG A 502 -23.91 36.67 -25.42
C ARG A 502 -23.21 35.94 -26.57
N GLN A 503 -23.68 34.75 -26.94
CA GLN A 503 -23.22 34.05 -28.15
C GLN A 503 -23.53 34.86 -29.42
N VAL A 504 -24.73 35.43 -29.54
CA VAL A 504 -25.11 36.30 -30.68
C VAL A 504 -24.20 37.53 -30.73
N ASP A 505 -23.97 38.21 -29.62
CA ASP A 505 -23.10 39.39 -29.56
C ASP A 505 -21.68 39.07 -30.04
N TYR A 506 -21.17 37.89 -29.68
CA TYR A 506 -19.86 37.43 -30.16
C TYR A 506 -19.88 37.19 -31.66
N LEU A 507 -20.91 36.53 -32.19
CA LEU A 507 -21.07 36.32 -33.63
C LEU A 507 -21.20 37.64 -34.40
N VAL A 508 -21.95 38.61 -33.88
CA VAL A 508 -22.03 39.98 -34.41
C VAL A 508 -20.64 40.61 -34.51
N PHE A 509 -19.83 40.53 -33.45
CA PHE A 509 -18.46 41.03 -33.46
C PHE A 509 -17.58 40.34 -34.53
N ARG A 510 -17.74 39.03 -34.70
CA ARG A 510 -16.97 38.24 -35.67
C ARG A 510 -17.28 38.62 -37.12
N VAL A 511 -18.51 39.04 -37.41
CA VAL A 511 -18.96 39.40 -38.77
C VAL A 511 -18.86 40.89 -39.10
N LEU A 512 -18.31 41.73 -38.22
CA LEU A 512 -18.03 43.13 -38.54
C LEU A 512 -17.17 43.26 -39.81
N THR A 513 -17.40 44.31 -40.57
CA THR A 513 -16.84 44.55 -41.91
C THR A 513 -15.75 45.62 -41.89
N PRO A 514 -14.79 45.57 -42.84
CA PRO A 514 -13.86 46.69 -43.06
C PRO A 514 -14.59 47.88 -43.70
N THR A 515 -14.03 49.08 -43.59
CA THR A 515 -14.59 50.31 -44.18
C THR A 515 -14.77 50.25 -45.71
N THR A 516 -14.01 49.40 -46.39
CA THR A 516 -14.10 49.20 -47.84
C THR A 516 -15.23 48.27 -48.28
N TYR A 517 -15.97 47.66 -47.34
CA TYR A 517 -16.99 46.65 -47.65
C TYR A 517 -18.05 47.16 -48.63
N ASP A 518 -18.63 48.34 -48.40
CA ASP A 518 -19.67 48.86 -49.31
C ASP A 518 -19.11 49.30 -50.67
N ALA A 519 -17.84 49.69 -50.73
CA ALA A 519 -17.19 50.23 -51.93
C ALA A 519 -16.62 49.14 -52.86
N ASP A 520 -16.22 47.97 -52.33
CA ASP A 520 -15.59 46.89 -53.12
C ASP A 520 -16.44 45.61 -53.14
N TYR A 521 -16.89 45.24 -54.34
CA TYR A 521 -17.65 44.00 -54.57
C TYR A 521 -16.87 42.74 -54.17
N GLN A 522 -15.56 42.67 -54.43
CA GLN A 522 -14.77 41.47 -54.12
C GLN A 522 -14.60 41.28 -52.61
N THR A 523 -14.41 42.37 -51.86
CA THR A 523 -14.41 42.36 -50.40
C THR A 523 -15.73 41.81 -49.84
N ARG A 524 -16.89 42.20 -50.39
CA ARG A 524 -18.21 41.67 -49.97
C ARG A 524 -18.34 40.17 -50.19
N VAL A 525 -18.05 39.69 -51.40
CA VAL A 525 -18.15 38.26 -51.74
C VAL A 525 -17.26 37.42 -50.83
N LYS A 526 -16.01 37.85 -50.60
CA LYS A 526 -15.08 37.14 -49.71
C LYS A 526 -15.54 37.13 -48.25
N HIS A 527 -16.06 38.25 -47.74
CA HIS A 527 -16.55 38.35 -46.37
C HIS A 527 -17.76 37.44 -46.14
N LEU A 528 -18.75 37.48 -47.03
CA LEU A 528 -19.95 36.63 -46.95
C LEU A 528 -19.58 35.14 -46.98
N ALA A 529 -18.69 34.74 -47.89
CA ALA A 529 -18.21 33.35 -47.96
C ALA A 529 -17.48 32.92 -46.68
N ALA A 530 -16.59 33.77 -46.15
CA ALA A 530 -15.81 33.47 -44.95
C ALA A 530 -16.66 33.38 -43.67
N ASN A 531 -17.81 34.06 -43.63
CA ASN A 531 -18.65 34.17 -42.44
C ASN A 531 -19.99 33.40 -42.55
N LYS A 532 -20.19 32.60 -43.60
CA LYS A 532 -21.44 31.83 -43.81
C LYS A 532 -21.91 31.09 -42.55
N THR A 533 -21.03 30.29 -41.94
CA THR A 533 -21.34 29.54 -40.71
C THR A 533 -21.65 30.45 -39.52
N ASN A 534 -21.01 31.63 -39.42
CA ASN A 534 -21.30 32.59 -38.35
C ASN A 534 -22.71 33.17 -38.51
N PHE A 535 -23.12 33.49 -39.74
CA PHE A 535 -24.49 33.94 -40.03
C PHE A 535 -25.52 32.86 -39.72
N GLU A 536 -25.28 31.61 -40.14
CA GLU A 536 -26.18 30.46 -39.86
C GLU A 536 -26.34 30.21 -38.35
N ASN A 537 -25.23 30.23 -37.61
CA ASN A 537 -25.23 30.05 -36.15
C ASN A 537 -25.94 31.21 -35.44
N MET A 538 -25.72 32.45 -35.90
CA MET A 538 -26.36 33.63 -35.35
C MET A 538 -27.86 33.60 -35.58
N ASN A 539 -28.29 33.28 -36.81
CA ASN A 539 -29.71 33.13 -37.15
C ASN A 539 -30.39 32.05 -36.28
N THR A 540 -29.73 30.90 -36.13
CA THR A 540 -30.22 29.81 -35.27
C THR A 540 -30.37 30.25 -33.82
N ALA A 541 -29.37 30.93 -33.25
CA ALA A 541 -29.40 31.42 -31.88
C ALA A 541 -30.48 32.50 -31.67
N LEU A 542 -30.63 33.43 -32.61
CA LEU A 542 -31.66 34.47 -32.59
C LEU A 542 -33.07 33.87 -32.60
N HIS A 543 -33.35 32.92 -33.50
CA HIS A 543 -34.63 32.21 -33.52
C HIS A 543 -34.89 31.44 -32.22
N GLN A 544 -33.88 30.79 -31.65
CA GLN A 544 -34.03 30.13 -30.35
C GLN A 544 -34.38 31.11 -29.23
N ILE A 545 -33.76 32.29 -29.19
CA ILE A 545 -34.12 33.33 -28.22
C ILE A 545 -35.56 33.79 -28.42
N ILE A 546 -35.98 34.00 -29.67
CA ILE A 546 -37.35 34.42 -30.00
C ILE A 546 -38.36 33.37 -29.51
N THR A 547 -38.16 32.09 -29.85
CA THR A 547 -39.04 31.02 -29.40
C THR A 547 -39.04 30.87 -27.89
N LEU A 548 -37.87 30.98 -27.25
CA LEU A 548 -37.73 30.87 -25.80
C LEU A 548 -38.47 31.99 -25.06
N LEU A 549 -38.54 33.19 -25.62
CA LEU A 549 -39.06 34.39 -24.95
C LEU A 549 -40.43 34.86 -25.48
N ASP A 550 -41.04 34.12 -26.40
CA ASP A 550 -42.31 34.49 -27.00
C ASP A 550 -43.39 34.73 -25.92
N GLY A 551 -44.16 35.82 -26.08
CA GLY A 551 -45.18 36.23 -25.12
C GLY A 551 -44.68 36.67 -23.73
N THR A 552 -43.36 36.82 -23.51
CA THR A 552 -42.84 37.19 -22.19
C THR A 552 -43.35 38.55 -21.70
N LYS A 553 -43.68 38.62 -20.40
CA LYS A 553 -44.07 39.85 -19.71
C LYS A 553 -42.92 40.49 -18.92
N ASP A 554 -41.81 39.78 -18.75
CA ASP A 554 -40.65 40.29 -18.00
C ASP A 554 -39.95 41.42 -18.79
N LYS A 555 -39.79 42.57 -18.15
CA LYS A 555 -39.22 43.78 -18.79
C LYS A 555 -37.79 43.56 -19.29
N GLN A 556 -36.95 42.82 -18.56
CA GLN A 556 -35.57 42.55 -18.97
C GLN A 556 -35.52 41.56 -20.13
N LEU A 557 -36.35 40.51 -20.10
CA LEU A 557 -36.44 39.55 -21.20
C LEU A 557 -37.01 40.18 -22.47
N LYS A 558 -37.95 41.13 -22.35
CA LYS A 558 -38.41 41.92 -23.51
C LYS A 558 -37.28 42.70 -24.19
N LEU A 559 -36.30 43.20 -23.45
CA LEU A 559 -35.14 43.86 -24.06
C LEU A 559 -34.30 42.88 -24.90
N ILE A 560 -34.06 41.67 -24.37
CA ILE A 560 -33.34 40.61 -25.08
C ILE A 560 -34.14 40.17 -26.33
N LEU A 561 -35.45 39.96 -26.19
CA LEU A 561 -36.34 39.60 -27.29
C LEU A 561 -36.38 40.69 -28.38
N GLY A 562 -36.53 41.95 -27.98
CA GLY A 562 -36.53 43.09 -28.91
C GLY A 562 -35.20 43.23 -29.64
N LYS A 563 -34.07 43.04 -28.94
CA LYS A 563 -32.73 42.98 -29.56
C LYS A 563 -32.63 41.82 -30.55
N ALA A 564 -33.14 40.65 -30.20
CA ALA A 564 -33.12 39.49 -31.09
C ALA A 564 -33.92 39.74 -32.38
N TYR A 565 -35.13 40.28 -32.27
CA TYR A 565 -35.92 40.68 -33.44
C TYR A 565 -35.21 41.73 -34.29
N PHE A 566 -34.64 42.76 -33.67
CA PHE A 566 -33.95 43.81 -34.41
C PHE A 566 -32.73 43.26 -35.15
N LEU A 567 -31.87 42.49 -34.48
CA LEU A 567 -30.66 41.92 -35.09
C LEU A 567 -30.99 40.95 -36.22
N LEU A 568 -32.06 40.16 -36.08
CA LEU A 568 -32.50 39.22 -37.12
C LEU A 568 -32.89 39.94 -38.43
N ALA A 569 -33.56 41.10 -38.33
CA ALA A 569 -33.81 41.97 -39.48
C ALA A 569 -32.52 42.63 -39.96
N ASP A 570 -31.77 43.26 -39.05
CA ASP A 570 -30.68 44.17 -39.41
C ASP A 570 -29.47 43.48 -40.03
N VAL A 571 -29.13 42.27 -39.58
CA VAL A 571 -28.08 41.46 -40.21
C VAL A 571 -28.47 41.14 -41.65
N ALA A 572 -29.70 40.68 -41.87
CA ALA A 572 -30.11 40.27 -43.20
C ALA A 572 -30.25 41.47 -44.15
N ASP A 573 -30.79 42.59 -43.67
CA ASP A 573 -30.92 43.83 -44.43
C ASP A 573 -29.54 44.39 -44.82
N TYR A 574 -28.57 44.42 -43.91
CA TYR A 574 -27.23 44.95 -44.20
C TYR A 574 -26.44 44.03 -45.14
N PHE A 575 -26.42 42.73 -44.86
CA PHE A 575 -25.65 41.75 -45.63
C PHE A 575 -26.38 41.20 -46.86
N SER A 576 -27.62 41.63 -47.10
CA SER A 576 -28.49 41.12 -48.19
C SER A 576 -28.65 39.60 -48.16
N LEU A 577 -28.89 39.04 -46.97
CA LEU A 577 -29.06 37.59 -46.78
C LEU A 577 -30.49 37.17 -47.16
N GLU A 578 -30.61 36.00 -47.80
CA GLU A 578 -31.92 35.42 -48.14
C GLU A 578 -32.72 35.02 -46.90
N GLY A 579 -34.05 35.18 -46.93
CA GLY A 579 -34.97 34.60 -45.94
C GLY A 579 -35.35 35.46 -44.73
N SER A 580 -34.92 36.73 -44.65
CA SER A 580 -35.36 37.63 -43.58
C SER A 580 -36.55 38.49 -43.97
N SER A 581 -37.37 38.82 -42.97
CA SER A 581 -38.55 39.65 -43.14
C SER A 581 -38.33 41.00 -42.44
N PRO A 582 -38.48 42.13 -43.16
CA PRO A 582 -38.47 43.45 -42.53
C PRO A 582 -39.47 43.59 -41.37
N SER A 583 -40.51 42.76 -41.33
CA SER A 583 -41.51 42.70 -40.24
C SER A 583 -40.90 42.43 -38.87
N PHE A 584 -39.68 41.90 -38.77
CA PHE A 584 -39.00 41.77 -37.48
C PHE A 584 -38.63 43.12 -36.85
N TYR A 585 -38.45 44.20 -37.62
CA TYR A 585 -38.33 45.55 -37.04
C TYR A 585 -39.64 46.02 -36.38
N ILE A 586 -40.80 45.66 -36.96
CA ILE A 586 -42.11 45.91 -36.36
C ILE A 586 -42.20 45.17 -35.02
N LYS A 587 -41.85 43.87 -35.00
CA LYS A 587 -41.85 43.07 -33.77
C LYS A 587 -40.89 43.60 -32.70
N ALA A 588 -39.70 44.07 -33.09
CA ALA A 588 -38.75 44.69 -32.18
C ALA A 588 -39.34 45.95 -31.52
N GLN A 589 -39.95 46.83 -32.32
CA GLN A 589 -40.61 48.05 -31.85
C GLN A 589 -41.81 47.73 -30.95
N GLU A 590 -42.65 46.76 -31.31
CA GLU A 590 -43.81 46.37 -30.48
C GLU A 590 -43.39 45.73 -29.16
N THR A 591 -42.27 45.00 -29.16
CA THR A 591 -41.72 44.37 -27.95
C THR A 591 -41.13 45.42 -27.00
N VAL A 592 -40.43 46.43 -27.53
CA VAL A 592 -39.80 47.52 -26.77
C VAL A 592 -40.24 48.88 -27.33
N PRO A 593 -41.50 49.31 -27.09
CA PRO A 593 -42.10 50.46 -27.75
C PRO A 593 -41.50 51.81 -27.34
N ASP A 594 -40.75 51.82 -26.24
CA ASP A 594 -40.08 53.02 -25.75
C ASP A 594 -38.68 53.22 -26.31
N ASN A 595 -38.16 52.27 -27.11
CA ASN A 595 -36.85 52.41 -27.74
C ASN A 595 -36.88 53.40 -28.92
N PRO A 596 -36.21 54.58 -28.83
CA PRO A 596 -36.22 55.55 -29.91
C PRO A 596 -35.60 55.03 -31.19
N PHE A 597 -34.55 54.21 -31.10
CA PHE A 597 -33.86 53.65 -32.26
C PHE A 597 -34.77 52.69 -33.03
N TYR A 598 -35.60 51.92 -32.33
CA TYR A 598 -36.55 51.01 -32.98
C TYR A 598 -37.70 51.77 -33.66
N LEU A 599 -38.14 52.88 -33.08
CA LEU A 599 -39.13 53.77 -33.69
C LEU A 599 -38.59 54.40 -34.97
N LEU A 600 -37.35 54.91 -34.92
CA LEU A 600 -36.68 55.52 -36.07
C LEU A 600 -36.50 54.48 -37.18
N ARG A 601 -35.96 53.30 -36.86
CA ARG A 601 -35.76 52.23 -37.85
C ARG A 601 -37.07 51.77 -38.50
N ARG A 602 -38.14 51.64 -37.73
CA ARG A 602 -39.48 51.34 -38.28
C ARG A 602 -39.96 52.44 -39.23
N SER A 603 -39.81 53.71 -38.84
CA SER A 603 -40.21 54.85 -39.68
C SER A 603 -39.43 54.97 -41.00
N GLU A 604 -38.19 54.47 -41.03
CA GLU A 604 -37.33 54.47 -42.21
C GLU A 604 -37.63 53.32 -43.17
N ARG A 605 -37.94 52.14 -42.62
CA ARG A 605 -38.17 50.93 -43.41
C ARG A 605 -39.60 50.79 -43.93
N PHE A 606 -40.56 51.47 -43.28
CA PHE A 606 -41.99 51.40 -43.61
C PHE A 606 -42.55 52.82 -43.86
N PRO A 607 -42.66 53.25 -45.13
CA PRO A 607 -43.13 54.59 -45.47
C PRO A 607 -44.48 54.98 -44.87
N GLU A 608 -45.41 54.02 -44.76
CA GLU A 608 -46.73 54.19 -44.16
C GLU A 608 -46.69 54.52 -42.66
N ASP A 609 -45.61 54.15 -41.99
CA ASP A 609 -45.40 54.30 -40.55
C ASP A 609 -44.57 55.55 -40.21
N LYS A 610 -44.08 56.28 -41.23
CA LYS A 610 -43.16 57.40 -41.09
C LYS A 610 -43.71 58.51 -40.20
N GLU A 611 -44.90 59.01 -40.51
CA GLU A 611 -45.53 60.13 -39.77
C GLU A 611 -45.81 59.77 -38.31
N LYS A 612 -46.14 58.49 -38.07
CA LYS A 612 -46.49 57.98 -36.75
C LYS A 612 -45.28 57.86 -35.82
N TYR A 613 -44.13 57.42 -36.32
CA TYR A 613 -42.99 57.04 -35.47
C TYR A 613 -41.76 57.95 -35.57
N GLN A 614 -41.57 58.68 -36.67
CA GLN A 614 -40.36 59.50 -36.87
C GLN A 614 -40.26 60.64 -35.82
N ARG A 615 -41.32 61.45 -35.67
CA ARG A 615 -41.32 62.56 -34.71
C ARG A 615 -41.16 62.07 -33.25
N PRO A 616 -41.91 61.06 -32.77
CA PRO A 616 -41.68 60.49 -31.45
C PRO A 616 -40.27 59.91 -31.25
N GLY A 617 -39.74 59.22 -32.26
CA GLY A 617 -38.37 58.68 -32.24
C GLY A 617 -37.32 59.77 -32.07
N ILE A 618 -37.39 60.86 -32.86
CA ILE A 618 -36.46 62.01 -32.75
C ILE A 618 -36.55 62.69 -31.39
N VAL A 619 -37.77 62.91 -30.88
CA VAL A 619 -37.96 63.54 -29.55
C VAL A 619 -37.30 62.70 -28.46
N ARG A 620 -37.52 61.39 -28.47
CA ARG A 620 -36.96 60.46 -27.48
C ARG A 620 -35.44 60.29 -27.64
N LEU A 621 -34.92 60.27 -28.87
CA LEU A 621 -33.48 60.26 -29.13
C LEU A 621 -32.80 61.48 -28.49
N LYS A 622 -33.37 62.67 -28.68
CA LYS A 622 -32.88 63.92 -28.07
C LYS A 622 -32.97 63.92 -26.55
N GLN A 623 -34.00 63.29 -25.97
CA GLN A 623 -34.11 63.11 -24.51
C GLN A 623 -32.99 62.25 -23.92
N LEU A 624 -32.36 61.39 -24.73
CA LEU A 624 -31.19 60.60 -24.35
C LEU A 624 -29.87 61.35 -24.51
N GLY A 625 -29.90 62.61 -24.98
CA GLY A 625 -28.71 63.43 -25.19
C GLY A 625 -28.08 63.30 -26.58
N PHE A 626 -28.68 62.52 -27.50
CA PHE A 626 -28.18 62.34 -28.85
C PHE A 626 -28.84 63.29 -29.86
N ALA A 627 -28.07 63.73 -30.85
CA ALA A 627 -28.56 64.44 -32.02
C ALA A 627 -29.04 63.44 -33.10
N VAL A 628 -29.83 63.93 -34.06
CA VAL A 628 -30.28 63.12 -35.21
C VAL A 628 -29.09 62.65 -36.05
N ILE A 629 -28.03 63.46 -36.12
CA ILE A 629 -26.81 63.11 -36.85
C ILE A 629 -26.11 61.89 -36.22
N ASP A 630 -26.13 61.76 -34.88
CA ASP A 630 -25.52 60.60 -34.21
C ASP A 630 -26.19 59.28 -34.64
N TRP A 631 -27.51 59.30 -34.85
CA TRP A 631 -28.24 58.13 -35.39
C TRP A 631 -27.87 57.81 -36.84
N LEU A 632 -27.74 58.84 -37.69
CA LEU A 632 -27.35 58.65 -39.09
C LEU A 632 -25.93 58.09 -39.21
N ASP A 633 -25.01 58.59 -38.38
CA ASP A 633 -23.64 58.11 -38.33
C ASP A 633 -23.59 56.69 -37.75
N TRP A 634 -24.35 56.40 -36.68
CA TRP A 634 -24.46 55.04 -36.15
C TRP A 634 -24.98 54.07 -37.21
N ASP A 635 -26.07 54.40 -37.92
CA ASP A 635 -26.63 53.48 -38.91
C ASP A 635 -25.61 53.18 -40.03
N LYS A 636 -24.81 54.17 -40.45
CA LYS A 636 -23.73 53.96 -41.43
C LYS A 636 -22.60 53.08 -40.89
N GLU A 637 -22.24 53.25 -39.62
CA GLU A 637 -21.03 52.67 -39.03
C GLU A 637 -21.29 51.36 -38.26
N ARG A 638 -22.55 50.98 -38.01
CA ARG A 638 -22.93 49.92 -37.06
C ARG A 638 -22.26 48.56 -37.29
N TRP A 639 -21.99 48.22 -38.55
CA TRP A 639 -21.33 46.96 -38.93
C TRP A 639 -19.82 47.12 -39.21
N GLN A 640 -19.28 48.34 -39.18
CA GLN A 640 -17.87 48.60 -39.47
C GLN A 640 -16.98 48.33 -38.24
N ARG A 641 -15.84 47.68 -38.48
CA ARG A 641 -14.83 47.37 -37.45
C ARG A 641 -13.88 48.55 -37.20
N ASP A 642 -13.43 49.20 -38.26
CA ASP A 642 -12.24 50.07 -38.24
C ASP A 642 -12.55 51.58 -38.14
N TYR A 643 -13.83 51.97 -38.16
CA TYR A 643 -14.25 53.37 -38.12
C TYR A 643 -15.53 53.54 -37.31
N ARG A 644 -15.47 54.34 -36.24
CA ARG A 644 -16.62 54.74 -35.42
C ARG A 644 -16.48 56.20 -34.99
N SER A 645 -17.23 57.09 -35.64
CA SER A 645 -17.40 58.49 -35.22
C SER A 645 -18.71 58.71 -34.44
N ALA A 646 -19.67 57.78 -34.56
CA ALA A 646 -20.96 57.86 -33.88
C ALA A 646 -20.83 57.80 -32.35
N GLN A 647 -21.56 58.68 -31.65
CA GLN A 647 -21.59 58.71 -30.18
C GLN A 647 -22.39 57.54 -29.56
N ILE A 648 -23.29 56.94 -30.32
CA ILE A 648 -24.14 55.84 -29.87
C ILE A 648 -23.34 54.54 -29.87
N LYS A 649 -23.13 53.96 -28.67
CA LYS A 649 -22.38 52.70 -28.52
C LYS A 649 -23.23 51.45 -28.70
N ASP A 650 -24.48 51.47 -28.19
CA ASP A 650 -25.44 50.37 -28.29
C ASP A 650 -26.87 50.92 -28.33
N ILE A 651 -27.63 50.56 -29.38
CA ILE A 651 -29.02 50.99 -29.58
C ILE A 651 -30.02 50.12 -28.80
N HIS A 652 -29.59 48.96 -28.32
CA HIS A 652 -30.44 48.00 -27.63
C HIS A 652 -30.46 48.26 -26.12
N TYR A 653 -29.38 48.84 -25.58
CA TYR A 653 -29.21 49.15 -24.17
C TYR A 653 -28.67 50.56 -23.96
N TYR A 654 -29.57 51.53 -23.85
CA TYR A 654 -29.23 52.92 -23.55
C TYR A 654 -29.71 53.24 -22.12
N GLN A 655 -28.79 53.23 -21.16
CA GLN A 655 -29.04 53.89 -19.87
C GLN A 655 -28.60 55.35 -20.00
N SER A 656 -29.44 56.29 -19.57
CA SER A 656 -29.03 57.68 -19.42
C SER A 656 -27.85 57.74 -18.44
N ASP A 657 -26.74 58.35 -18.82
CA ASP A 657 -25.54 58.52 -17.98
C ASP A 657 -25.83 59.19 -16.61
N SER A 658 -27.03 59.74 -16.40
CA SER A 658 -27.52 60.25 -15.12
C SER A 658 -27.84 59.19 -14.04
N GLN A 659 -27.80 57.88 -14.33
CA GLN A 659 -27.97 56.83 -13.31
C GLN A 659 -26.67 56.10 -12.92
N VAL A 660 -25.58 56.26 -13.66
CA VAL A 660 -24.28 55.67 -13.31
C VAL A 660 -23.64 56.39 -12.11
N LEU A 661 -23.95 57.68 -11.90
CA LEU A 661 -23.56 58.43 -10.70
C LEU A 661 -24.45 58.17 -9.47
N GLY A 662 -25.60 57.51 -9.63
CA GLY A 662 -26.53 57.20 -8.53
C GLY A 662 -26.30 55.85 -7.83
N LEU A 663 -25.52 54.95 -8.45
CA LEU A 663 -25.16 53.63 -7.91
C LEU A 663 -23.71 53.54 -7.39
N GLN A 664 -22.91 54.60 -7.56
CA GLN A 664 -21.59 54.73 -6.93
C GLN A 664 -21.61 55.50 -5.58
N LEU A 665 -22.79 55.94 -5.11
CA LEU A 665 -22.94 56.65 -3.83
C LEU A 665 -23.88 55.96 -2.82
N ARG A 666 -24.23 54.69 -3.04
CA ARG A 666 -24.93 53.83 -2.07
C ARG A 666 -24.45 52.37 -2.11
N SER A 667 -23.14 52.19 -2.02
CA SER A 667 -22.50 50.92 -1.62
C SER A 667 -21.65 51.18 -0.38
#